data_AF-A0A7I8VK18-F1
#
_entry.id   AF-A0A7I8VK18-F1
#
_cell.length_a   1.000
_cell.length_b   1.000
_cell.length_c   1.000
_cell.angle_alpha   90.00
_cell.angle_beta   90.00
_cell.angle_gamma   90.00
#
_symmetry.space_group_name_H-M   'P 1'
#
loop_
_entity.id
_entity.type
_entity.pdbx_description
1 polymer ?
#
loop_
_entity_poly.entity_id
_entity_poly.type
_entity_poly.pdbx_seq_one_letter_code
_entity_poly.pdbx_strand_id
1 'polypeptide(L)'
;MFPKELKLNEQTIRNFRVAKIFKENSAPINSMDFDLQGTSLISSSDDDQIVIYDCQNGQPKRQLNSKKYGVDMIRFTHAANTAIHGSTKVDDTIRYLSLHDNKYIRYFHGHNQKVVTLSMSPVDDTFLSGSLDKTLRLWDLRSPNCQGVMHLPGRPVAAFDPEGLIFAAGINSEFVKLYDLRSFDKGPFATFKLPQECECDWTNLKFSPDGKTILISTNGTVIRLIDAYQGGPLQTFDGIQNKGLNLEASFTPDSKFVLSGSADGKIHCWNALTGHRVVILNSEHKGPVNRVQFNPKYMLLASACSNMPFQTENMSDQEEENFDETENAEETAGDEEKDIEEGDKETGEEEAEEEEKGEEEEKEEEEVEEPDPEIILSDDMISNGLSLLCKTGDGLSHAYVKLDVHEKELTDISILASYIHLRYVDISNNKLKDISVLSNLTHLSTLKADDNKLTTAALEERPYLQVASFSKNRIKTLEGVSHPHLEHLILQDNRLEKISGLVATGLSRLHTLELRGNKLTSTAGLELPTLRNLFLAHNEITSLEGLHTLEQLTTLHLRFNPIENLDGFSESMKNLQYVNFRECEKLADIKELKKMQSLPMIRALVLSSTPLASEDDYRLEVLVTLRRLERLDKDEYSEEEKQEAEEVYEQRRLEEMNNETAEEVIDAPEEAD
;
A
#
# COMPACT_ATOMS: atom_id res chain seq x y z
N MET A 1 5.10 -9.40 -17.59
CA MET A 1 5.77 -8.08 -17.70
C MET A 1 5.40 -7.29 -16.46
N PHE A 2 6.29 -7.20 -15.48
CA PHE A 2 6.03 -6.42 -14.26
C PHE A 2 5.99 -4.93 -14.62
N PRO A 3 5.03 -4.14 -14.12
CA PRO A 3 5.03 -2.70 -14.36
C PRO A 3 6.31 -2.11 -13.78
N LYS A 4 7.11 -1.45 -14.64
CA LYS A 4 8.33 -0.75 -14.26
C LYS A 4 7.96 0.35 -13.25
N GLU A 5 8.35 0.20 -11.99
CA GLU A 5 8.19 1.26 -10.99
C GLU A 5 9.00 2.49 -11.43
N LEU A 6 8.31 3.53 -11.87
CA LEU A 6 8.93 4.81 -12.22
C LEU A 6 9.30 5.56 -10.93
N LYS A 7 10.57 5.48 -10.54
CA LYS A 7 11.12 6.22 -9.40
C LYS A 7 11.38 7.67 -9.78
N LEU A 8 10.81 8.62 -9.03
CA LEU A 8 11.16 10.03 -9.16
C LEU A 8 12.63 10.23 -8.78
N ASN A 9 13.42 10.69 -9.73
CA ASN A 9 14.80 11.10 -9.56
C ASN A 9 15.03 12.45 -10.26
N GLU A 10 16.22 13.03 -10.10
CA GLU A 10 16.53 14.34 -10.67
C GLU A 10 16.41 14.38 -12.20
N GLN A 11 16.71 13.29 -12.89
CA GLN A 11 16.62 13.20 -14.35
C GLN A 11 15.16 13.20 -14.80
N THR A 12 14.32 12.38 -14.17
CA THR A 12 12.88 12.36 -14.41
C THR A 12 12.26 13.75 -14.20
N ILE A 13 12.60 14.45 -13.11
CA ILE A 13 12.10 15.82 -12.84
C ILE A 13 12.55 16.81 -13.93
N ARG A 14 13.78 16.70 -14.45
CA ARG A 14 14.27 17.55 -15.56
C ARG A 14 13.51 17.34 -16.88
N ASN A 15 12.95 16.14 -17.06
CA ASN A 15 12.25 15.73 -18.27
C ASN A 15 10.75 16.08 -18.25
N PHE A 16 10.25 16.75 -17.21
CA PHE A 16 8.87 17.23 -17.20
C PHE A 16 8.65 18.26 -18.33
N ARG A 17 7.62 18.04 -19.12
CA ARG A 17 7.18 18.92 -20.21
C ARG A 17 5.68 19.11 -20.15
N VAL A 18 5.19 20.19 -20.74
CA VAL A 18 3.75 20.47 -20.83
C VAL A 18 3.11 19.47 -21.78
N ALA A 19 2.25 18.60 -21.26
CA ALA A 19 1.47 17.68 -22.08
C ALA A 19 0.13 18.28 -22.49
N LYS A 20 -0.49 19.08 -21.61
CA LYS A 20 -1.79 19.69 -21.90
C LYS A 20 -1.95 21.04 -21.23
N ILE A 21 -2.71 21.94 -21.85
CA ILE A 21 -3.02 23.27 -21.32
C ILE A 21 -4.52 23.51 -21.35
N PHE A 22 -5.06 23.79 -20.17
CA PHE A 22 -6.46 24.12 -19.97
C PHE A 22 -6.65 25.64 -19.85
N LYS A 23 -7.71 26.19 -20.48
CA LYS A 23 -7.96 27.64 -20.64
C LYS A 23 -9.42 28.00 -20.42
N GLU A 24 -10.12 27.25 -19.58
CA GLU A 24 -11.55 27.45 -19.32
C GLU A 24 -11.81 28.73 -18.51
N ASN A 25 -10.87 29.11 -17.65
CA ASN A 25 -10.99 30.29 -16.80
C ASN A 25 -10.66 31.57 -17.58
N SER A 26 -11.49 32.60 -17.34
CA SER A 26 -11.33 33.96 -17.87
C SER A 26 -10.56 34.88 -16.94
N ALA A 27 -10.35 34.46 -15.69
CA ALA A 27 -9.58 35.15 -14.66
C ALA A 27 -8.53 34.20 -14.03
N PRO A 28 -7.61 34.73 -13.20
CA PRO A 28 -6.62 33.90 -12.51
C PRO A 28 -7.25 32.85 -11.59
N ILE A 29 -6.68 31.66 -11.64
CA ILE A 29 -6.98 30.54 -10.75
C ILE A 29 -6.33 30.84 -9.38
N ASN A 30 -7.16 30.84 -8.33
CA ASN A 30 -6.76 31.22 -6.97
C ASN A 30 -6.46 30.02 -6.07
N SER A 31 -7.01 28.84 -6.38
CA SER A 31 -6.78 27.62 -5.63
C SER A 31 -6.98 26.38 -6.50
N MET A 32 -6.31 25.30 -6.10
CA MET A 32 -6.43 23.99 -6.71
C MET A 32 -6.21 22.90 -5.65
N ASP A 33 -6.74 21.70 -5.89
CA ASP A 33 -6.59 20.56 -4.99
C ASP A 33 -6.78 19.24 -5.76
N PHE A 34 -5.99 18.22 -5.42
CA PHE A 34 -6.18 16.85 -5.92
C PHE A 34 -7.05 16.07 -4.95
N ASP A 35 -7.85 15.13 -5.46
CA ASP A 35 -8.49 14.14 -4.59
C ASP A 35 -7.46 13.15 -4.02
N LEU A 36 -7.83 12.45 -2.95
CA LEU A 36 -6.94 11.48 -2.27
C LEU A 36 -6.46 10.36 -3.21
N GLN A 37 -7.23 10.03 -4.24
CA GLN A 37 -6.88 9.00 -5.22
C GLN A 37 -6.03 9.55 -6.39
N GLY A 38 -5.81 10.87 -6.46
CA GLY A 38 -5.14 11.54 -7.57
C GLY A 38 -5.89 11.48 -8.91
N THR A 39 -7.12 10.97 -8.95
CA THR A 39 -7.90 10.80 -10.19
C THR A 39 -8.47 12.11 -10.71
N SER A 40 -8.73 13.05 -9.81
CA SER A 40 -9.41 14.29 -10.14
C SER A 40 -8.68 15.49 -9.53
N LEU A 41 -8.68 16.60 -10.25
CA LEU A 41 -8.22 17.90 -9.75
C LEU A 41 -9.37 18.89 -9.79
N ILE A 42 -9.57 19.63 -8.70
CA ILE A 42 -10.52 20.75 -8.64
C ILE A 42 -9.76 22.07 -8.64
N SER A 43 -10.26 23.06 -9.38
CA SER A 43 -9.73 24.42 -9.36
C SER A 43 -10.84 25.42 -9.05
N SER A 44 -10.44 26.56 -8.48
CA SER A 44 -11.29 27.74 -8.33
C SER A 44 -10.60 28.99 -8.85
N SER A 45 -11.39 29.92 -9.38
CA SER A 45 -10.90 31.12 -10.07
C SER A 45 -11.66 32.37 -9.65
N ASP A 46 -11.03 33.53 -9.84
CA ASP A 46 -11.58 34.85 -9.51
C ASP A 46 -12.80 35.23 -10.39
N ASP A 47 -13.08 34.48 -11.46
CA ASP A 47 -14.30 34.57 -12.28
C ASP A 47 -15.47 33.73 -11.76
N ASP A 48 -15.40 33.29 -10.50
CA ASP A 48 -16.39 32.47 -9.79
C ASP A 48 -16.54 31.03 -10.29
N GLN A 49 -15.70 30.60 -11.22
CA GLN A 49 -15.75 29.25 -11.76
C GLN A 49 -15.09 28.23 -10.83
N ILE A 50 -15.69 27.04 -10.80
CA ILE A 50 -15.13 25.83 -10.21
C ILE A 50 -15.03 24.80 -11.33
N VAL A 51 -13.83 24.32 -11.62
CA VAL A 51 -13.61 23.34 -12.70
C VAL A 51 -13.02 22.06 -12.12
N ILE A 52 -13.56 20.92 -12.55
CA ILE A 52 -13.08 19.60 -12.18
C ILE A 52 -12.46 18.96 -13.41
N TYR A 53 -11.22 18.52 -13.28
CA TYR A 53 -10.43 17.87 -14.31
C TYR A 53 -10.25 16.40 -13.98
N ASP A 54 -10.36 15.56 -14.99
CA ASP A 54 -9.94 14.16 -14.95
C ASP A 54 -8.45 14.10 -15.26
N CYS A 55 -7.67 13.61 -14.30
CA CYS A 55 -6.21 13.55 -14.41
C CYS A 55 -5.72 12.36 -15.23
N GLN A 56 -6.50 11.28 -15.36
CA GLN A 56 -6.15 10.12 -16.16
C GLN A 56 -6.33 10.41 -17.65
N ASN A 57 -7.47 11.00 -18.01
CA ASN A 57 -7.81 11.32 -19.38
C ASN A 57 -7.31 12.71 -19.81
N GLY A 58 -6.90 13.55 -18.85
CA GLY A 58 -6.50 14.93 -19.07
C GLY A 58 -7.63 15.75 -19.68
N GLN A 59 -8.86 15.70 -19.15
CA GLN A 59 -9.99 16.45 -19.71
C GLN A 59 -10.79 17.18 -18.63
N PRO A 60 -11.41 18.34 -18.91
CA PRO A 60 -12.34 18.94 -17.97
C PRO A 60 -13.61 18.07 -17.87
N LYS A 61 -13.83 17.49 -16.69
CA LYS A 61 -14.99 16.63 -16.39
C LYS A 61 -16.24 17.45 -16.16
N ARG A 62 -16.12 18.58 -15.45
CA ARG A 62 -17.27 19.42 -15.11
C ARG A 62 -16.88 20.86 -14.84
N GLN A 63 -17.79 21.78 -15.17
CA GLN A 63 -17.72 23.19 -14.79
C GLN A 63 -18.94 23.58 -13.96
N LEU A 64 -18.68 24.29 -12.87
CA LEU A 64 -19.64 24.78 -11.89
C LEU A 64 -19.36 26.28 -11.66
N ASN A 65 -20.32 26.99 -11.08
CA ASN A 65 -20.18 28.41 -10.80
C ASN A 65 -20.74 28.77 -9.42
N SER A 66 -20.01 29.60 -8.69
CA SER A 66 -20.42 30.19 -7.41
C SER A 66 -20.72 31.70 -7.55
N LYS A 67 -21.43 32.12 -8.62
CA LYS A 67 -21.59 33.54 -8.99
C LYS A 67 -22.04 34.46 -7.85
N LYS A 68 -22.96 33.97 -7.02
CA LYS A 68 -23.52 34.73 -5.89
C LYS A 68 -22.49 35.01 -4.80
N TYR A 69 -21.62 34.04 -4.49
CA TYR A 69 -20.78 34.07 -3.30
C TYR A 69 -19.29 34.27 -3.62
N GLY A 70 -18.89 34.06 -4.86
CA GLY A 70 -17.49 33.90 -5.25
C GLY A 70 -16.90 32.59 -4.72
N VAL A 71 -15.65 32.32 -5.06
CA VAL A 71 -14.92 31.11 -4.63
C VAL A 71 -13.44 31.42 -4.45
N ASP A 72 -12.88 30.97 -3.32
CA ASP A 72 -11.44 30.94 -3.04
C ASP A 72 -11.12 29.74 -2.14
N MET A 73 -9.86 29.34 -2.09
CA MET A 73 -9.36 28.25 -1.23
C MET A 73 -10.12 26.92 -1.38
N ILE A 74 -10.52 26.55 -2.60
CA ILE A 74 -11.27 25.30 -2.80
C ILE A 74 -10.44 24.05 -2.44
N ARG A 75 -11.08 23.09 -1.75
CA ARG A 75 -10.51 21.79 -1.37
C ARG A 75 -11.55 20.68 -1.54
N PHE A 76 -11.12 19.49 -1.94
CA PHE A 76 -11.95 18.30 -1.85
C PHE A 76 -12.21 17.93 -0.38
N THR A 77 -13.28 17.17 -0.17
CA THR A 77 -13.49 16.47 1.11
C THR A 77 -13.38 14.95 0.89
N HIS A 78 -13.45 14.16 1.95
CA HIS A 78 -13.41 12.69 1.84
C HIS A 78 -14.62 12.10 1.10
N ALA A 79 -15.77 12.78 1.15
CA ALA A 79 -16.96 12.34 0.44
C ALA A 79 -16.85 12.64 -1.06
N ALA A 80 -17.14 11.62 -1.88
CA ALA A 80 -17.07 11.73 -3.34
C ALA A 80 -17.93 12.88 -3.88
N ASN A 81 -17.40 13.60 -4.87
CA ASN A 81 -18.06 14.73 -5.53
C ASN A 81 -18.50 15.84 -4.56
N THR A 82 -17.74 16.10 -3.50
CA THR A 82 -18.02 17.23 -2.61
C THR A 82 -16.75 18.02 -2.28
N ALA A 83 -16.90 19.31 -2.04
CA ALA A 83 -15.78 20.23 -1.81
C ALA A 83 -16.17 21.34 -0.83
N ILE A 84 -15.18 21.92 -0.16
CA ILE A 84 -15.31 23.13 0.64
C ILE A 84 -14.59 24.30 -0.02
N HIS A 85 -15.10 25.52 0.15
CA HIS A 85 -14.44 26.75 -0.29
C HIS A 85 -14.80 27.95 0.58
N GLY A 86 -13.94 28.96 0.57
CA GLY A 86 -14.20 30.28 1.15
C GLY A 86 -14.95 31.18 0.17
N SER A 87 -15.87 32.00 0.70
CA SER A 87 -16.55 33.05 -0.08
C SER A 87 -15.68 34.28 -0.24
N THR A 88 -15.94 35.04 -1.30
CA THR A 88 -15.18 36.28 -1.58
C THR A 88 -16.05 37.51 -1.86
N LYS A 89 -17.38 37.36 -2.00
CA LYS A 89 -18.28 38.46 -2.41
C LYS A 89 -19.24 38.94 -1.33
N VAL A 90 -20.05 38.03 -0.79
CA VAL A 90 -21.20 38.40 0.06
C VAL A 90 -20.83 38.43 1.53
N ASP A 91 -19.98 37.50 1.95
CA ASP A 91 -19.54 37.30 3.32
C ASP A 91 -18.20 36.55 3.31
N ASP A 92 -17.69 36.21 4.49
CA ASP A 92 -16.46 35.43 4.68
C ASP A 92 -16.74 33.98 5.11
N THR A 93 -17.94 33.47 4.83
CA THR A 93 -18.38 32.13 5.27
C THR A 93 -17.74 31.03 4.42
N ILE A 94 -17.37 29.92 5.07
CA ILE A 94 -16.90 28.71 4.37
C ILE A 94 -18.11 27.86 4.00
N ARG A 95 -18.11 27.32 2.78
CA ARG A 95 -19.25 26.63 2.18
C ARG A 95 -18.89 25.21 1.79
N TYR A 96 -19.71 24.25 2.22
CA TYR A 96 -19.65 22.86 1.79
C TYR A 96 -20.63 22.63 0.65
N LEU A 97 -20.12 22.16 -0.50
CA LEU A 97 -20.81 22.10 -1.78
C LEU A 97 -20.79 20.68 -2.34
N SER A 98 -21.95 20.22 -2.81
CA SER A 98 -22.05 19.07 -3.70
C SER A 98 -21.71 19.47 -5.13
N LEU A 99 -20.69 18.84 -5.68
CA LEU A 99 -20.22 19.04 -7.06
C LEU A 99 -21.12 18.31 -8.08
N HIS A 100 -21.95 17.36 -7.62
CA HIS A 100 -22.85 16.62 -8.49
C HIS A 100 -24.07 17.44 -8.94
N ASP A 101 -24.64 18.25 -8.05
CA ASP A 101 -25.86 19.00 -8.30
C ASP A 101 -25.73 20.51 -8.02
N ASN A 102 -24.51 20.98 -7.75
CA ASN A 102 -24.19 22.37 -7.40
C ASN A 102 -25.02 22.91 -6.21
N LYS A 103 -25.36 22.04 -5.25
CA LYS A 103 -26.11 22.43 -4.05
C LYS A 103 -25.21 22.55 -2.84
N TYR A 104 -25.43 23.60 -2.06
CA TYR A 104 -24.77 23.80 -0.78
C TYR A 104 -25.35 22.86 0.26
N ILE A 105 -24.48 22.03 0.83
CA ILE A 105 -24.81 21.06 1.87
C ILE A 105 -24.80 21.76 3.23
N ARG A 106 -23.79 22.60 3.49
CA ARG A 106 -23.61 23.28 4.78
C ARG A 106 -22.87 24.61 4.64
N TYR A 107 -23.05 25.47 5.64
CA TYR A 107 -22.41 26.77 5.79
C TYR A 107 -21.72 26.86 7.16
N PHE A 108 -20.47 27.31 7.18
CA PHE A 108 -19.67 27.47 8.41
C PHE A 108 -19.45 28.96 8.68
N HIS A 109 -20.39 29.53 9.43
CA HIS A 109 -20.37 30.95 9.77
C HIS A 109 -19.44 31.19 10.95
N GLY A 110 -18.70 32.30 10.92
CA GLY A 110 -17.96 32.77 12.08
C GLY A 110 -16.74 33.60 11.76
N HIS A 111 -16.12 33.41 10.60
CA HIS A 111 -15.07 34.31 10.12
C HIS A 111 -15.66 35.67 9.75
N ASN A 112 -14.89 36.72 10.06
CA ASN A 112 -15.30 38.12 9.86
C ASN A 112 -14.41 38.88 8.86
N GLN A 113 -13.46 38.18 8.25
CA GLN A 113 -12.62 38.67 7.15
C GLN A 113 -12.22 37.48 6.26
N LYS A 114 -11.59 37.79 5.12
CA LYS A 114 -11.19 36.82 4.10
C LYS A 114 -10.45 35.60 4.68
N VAL A 115 -10.92 34.41 4.32
CA VAL A 115 -10.25 33.14 4.59
C VAL A 115 -9.03 33.02 3.67
N VAL A 116 -7.87 32.77 4.26
CA VAL A 116 -6.55 32.72 3.59
C VAL A 116 -5.84 31.38 3.75
N THR A 117 -6.40 30.47 4.52
CA THR A 117 -5.90 29.10 4.69
C THR A 117 -7.08 28.17 4.84
N LEU A 118 -7.05 27.06 4.11
CA LEU A 118 -8.02 25.97 4.24
C LEU A 118 -7.26 24.64 4.09
N SER A 119 -7.36 23.79 5.10
CA SER A 119 -6.68 22.49 5.14
C SER A 119 -7.66 21.44 5.65
N MET A 120 -7.97 20.47 4.80
CA MET A 120 -8.76 19.30 5.17
C MET A 120 -7.87 18.34 5.98
N SER A 121 -8.42 17.69 7.01
CA SER A 121 -7.75 16.56 7.67
C SER A 121 -7.53 15.44 6.65
N PRO A 122 -6.42 14.69 6.72
CA PRO A 122 -6.21 13.54 5.84
C PRO A 122 -6.97 12.29 6.29
N VAL A 123 -7.45 12.25 7.54
CA VAL A 123 -8.02 11.03 8.16
C VAL A 123 -9.53 11.11 8.38
N ASP A 124 -10.07 12.28 8.70
CA ASP A 124 -11.46 12.44 9.10
C ASP A 124 -12.12 13.72 8.55
N ASP A 125 -13.44 13.84 8.72
CA ASP A 125 -14.23 14.96 8.20
C ASP A 125 -14.02 16.31 8.95
N THR A 126 -12.86 16.50 9.58
CA THR A 126 -12.48 17.78 10.20
C THR A 126 -11.63 18.64 9.26
N PHE A 127 -11.65 19.96 9.45
CA PHE A 127 -10.81 20.86 8.68
C PHE A 127 -10.42 22.11 9.47
N LEU A 128 -9.30 22.71 9.08
CA LEU A 128 -8.78 23.97 9.60
C LEU A 128 -9.04 25.10 8.63
N SER A 129 -9.39 26.27 9.16
CA SER A 129 -9.44 27.50 8.39
C SER A 129 -8.76 28.66 9.10
N GLY A 130 -7.94 29.41 8.36
CA GLY A 130 -7.30 30.63 8.83
C GLY A 130 -7.86 31.83 8.09
N SER A 131 -8.15 32.92 8.81
CA SER A 131 -8.67 34.17 8.24
C SER A 131 -7.86 35.40 8.66
N LEU A 132 -7.90 36.44 7.84
CA LEU A 132 -7.36 37.77 8.18
C LEU A 132 -8.03 38.41 9.41
N ASP A 133 -9.13 37.82 9.91
CA ASP A 133 -9.74 38.17 11.19
C ASP A 133 -8.92 37.75 12.41
N LYS A 134 -7.69 37.25 12.18
CA LYS A 134 -6.72 36.82 13.19
C LYS A 134 -7.16 35.58 13.95
N THR A 135 -7.99 34.74 13.32
CA THR A 135 -8.39 33.45 13.88
C THR A 135 -7.98 32.28 13.00
N LEU A 136 -7.51 31.22 13.66
CA LEU A 136 -7.47 29.87 13.13
C LEU A 136 -8.61 29.10 13.78
N ARG A 137 -9.42 28.39 12.99
CA ARG A 137 -10.61 27.70 13.44
C ARG A 137 -10.59 26.24 13.02
N LEU A 138 -11.06 25.40 13.92
CA LEU A 138 -11.30 23.98 13.69
C LEU A 138 -12.79 23.74 13.48
N TRP A 139 -13.11 22.93 12.48
CA TRP A 139 -14.46 22.63 12.04
C TRP A 139 -14.63 21.13 11.82
N ASP A 140 -15.89 20.71 11.78
CA ASP A 140 -16.31 19.35 11.46
C ASP A 140 -17.40 19.45 10.38
N LEU A 141 -17.27 18.76 9.26
CA LEU A 141 -18.24 18.84 8.16
C LEU A 141 -19.66 18.41 8.58
N ARG A 142 -19.77 17.62 9.64
CA ARG A 142 -21.03 17.11 10.19
C ARG A 142 -21.74 18.17 11.04
N SER A 143 -21.05 19.23 11.47
CA SER A 143 -21.57 20.27 12.36
C SER A 143 -21.41 21.68 11.78
N PRO A 144 -22.43 22.56 11.82
CA PRO A 144 -22.27 23.94 11.37
C PRO A 144 -21.49 24.81 12.36
N ASN A 145 -21.31 24.33 13.59
CA ASN A 145 -20.68 25.08 14.66
C ASN A 145 -19.16 24.89 14.64
N CYS A 146 -18.43 25.96 14.95
CA CYS A 146 -16.98 25.91 15.14
C CYS A 146 -16.65 25.03 16.36
N GLN A 147 -15.70 24.10 16.19
CA GLN A 147 -15.26 23.18 17.23
C GLN A 147 -14.14 23.78 18.09
N GLY A 148 -13.35 24.70 17.52
CA GLY A 148 -12.26 25.36 18.21
C GLY A 148 -11.84 26.65 17.55
N VAL A 149 -11.46 27.65 18.34
CA VAL A 149 -10.98 28.95 17.86
C VAL A 149 -9.66 29.28 18.54
N MET A 150 -8.68 29.69 17.74
CA MET A 150 -7.38 30.16 18.19
C MET A 150 -7.14 31.56 17.67
N HIS A 151 -6.68 32.45 18.55
CA HIS A 151 -6.35 33.83 18.18
C HIS A 151 -4.86 33.95 17.86
N LEU A 152 -4.55 34.37 16.64
CA LEU A 152 -3.19 34.51 16.14
C LEU A 152 -2.89 35.99 15.82
N PRO A 153 -1.80 36.59 16.32
CA PRO A 153 -1.52 38.01 16.14
C PRO A 153 -1.30 38.48 14.68
N GLY A 154 -0.94 37.56 13.78
CA GLY A 154 -0.64 37.83 12.37
C GLY A 154 -1.48 37.00 11.39
N ARG A 155 -1.04 36.93 10.12
CA ARG A 155 -1.70 36.12 9.09
C ARG A 155 -1.65 34.63 9.47
N PRO A 156 -2.80 33.95 9.62
CA PRO A 156 -2.80 32.55 10.00
C PRO A 156 -2.40 31.67 8.80
N VAL A 157 -1.46 30.76 9.04
CA VAL A 157 -1.16 29.62 8.16
C VAL A 157 -1.15 28.36 9.01
N ALA A 158 -1.69 27.27 8.49
CA ALA A 158 -1.76 26.01 9.21
C ALA A 158 -1.92 24.83 8.26
N ALA A 159 -1.44 23.66 8.70
CA ALA A 159 -1.67 22.39 8.03
C ALA A 159 -1.67 21.24 9.04
N PHE A 160 -2.41 20.19 8.70
CA PHE A 160 -2.35 18.89 9.36
C PHE A 160 -1.07 18.13 8.99
N ASP A 161 -0.60 17.29 9.92
CA ASP A 161 0.36 16.25 9.59
C ASP A 161 -0.32 15.14 8.75
N PRO A 162 0.45 14.28 8.05
CA PRO A 162 -0.11 13.23 7.20
C PRO A 162 -1.02 12.23 7.93
N GLU A 163 -0.80 12.02 9.24
CA GLU A 163 -1.62 11.12 10.07
C GLU A 163 -2.85 11.83 10.69
N GLY A 164 -3.00 13.15 10.51
CA GLY A 164 -4.13 13.93 11.03
C GLY A 164 -4.23 13.99 12.56
N LEU A 165 -3.16 13.65 13.28
CA LEU A 165 -3.12 13.63 14.74
C LEU A 165 -2.75 15.01 15.32
N ILE A 166 -1.94 15.76 14.60
CA ILE A 166 -1.46 17.08 14.98
C ILE A 166 -1.68 18.08 13.86
N PHE A 167 -1.57 19.35 14.20
CA PHE A 167 -1.44 20.40 13.19
C PHE A 167 -0.39 21.41 13.59
N ALA A 168 0.27 21.98 12.58
CA ALA A 168 1.17 23.10 12.74
C ALA A 168 0.41 24.40 12.47
N ALA A 169 0.64 25.41 13.30
CA ALA A 169 0.18 26.77 13.08
C ALA A 169 1.38 27.73 13.02
N GLY A 170 1.45 28.52 11.96
CA GLY A 170 2.42 29.59 11.81
C GLY A 170 1.92 30.88 12.47
N ILE A 171 2.79 31.52 13.26
CA ILE A 171 2.46 32.69 14.06
C ILE A 171 3.49 33.80 13.82
N ASN A 172 3.00 34.98 13.40
CA ASN A 172 3.80 36.18 13.15
C ASN A 172 4.96 36.01 12.16
N SER A 173 4.89 35.00 11.29
CA SER A 173 6.01 34.66 10.39
C SER A 173 7.34 34.41 11.13
N GLU A 174 7.26 34.03 12.41
CA GLU A 174 8.42 33.83 13.30
C GLU A 174 8.36 32.47 14.00
N PHE A 175 7.17 31.97 14.33
CA PHE A 175 7.01 30.73 15.06
C PHE A 175 6.18 29.71 14.31
N VAL A 176 6.65 28.46 14.28
CA VAL A 176 5.80 27.30 14.02
C VAL A 176 5.44 26.68 15.37
N LYS A 177 4.15 26.51 15.63
CA LYS A 177 3.67 25.87 16.86
C LYS A 177 2.88 24.62 16.51
N LEU A 178 3.18 23.52 17.18
CA LEU A 178 2.50 22.23 16.97
C LEU A 178 1.45 21.99 18.05
N TYR A 179 0.27 21.57 17.63
CA TYR A 179 -0.88 21.31 18.48
C TYR A 179 -1.37 19.89 18.27
N ASP A 180 -1.74 19.24 19.37
CA ASP A 180 -2.48 17.98 19.35
C ASP A 180 -3.94 18.29 19.00
N LEU A 181 -4.49 17.64 17.98
CA LEU A 181 -5.86 17.92 17.52
C LEU A 181 -6.91 17.65 18.61
N ARG A 182 -6.71 16.61 19.43
CA ARG A 182 -7.64 16.18 20.49
C ARG A 182 -7.51 17.00 21.77
N SER A 183 -6.46 17.79 21.90
CA SER A 183 -6.16 18.58 23.10
C SER A 183 -5.60 19.96 22.74
N PHE A 184 -6.07 20.55 21.64
CA PHE A 184 -5.58 21.83 21.14
C PHE A 184 -5.83 22.97 22.14
N ASP A 185 -6.85 22.82 22.98
CA ASP A 185 -7.21 23.69 24.11
C ASP A 185 -6.11 23.77 25.17
N LYS A 186 -5.26 22.74 25.30
CA LYS A 186 -4.08 22.75 26.19
C LYS A 186 -2.95 23.61 25.66
N GLY A 187 -3.07 24.13 24.44
CA GLY A 187 -2.04 24.90 23.77
C GLY A 187 -1.01 24.03 23.05
N PRO A 188 0.05 24.65 22.52
CA PRO A 188 1.03 23.97 21.70
C PRO A 188 1.96 23.10 22.54
N PHE A 189 2.20 21.86 22.12
CA PHE A 189 3.16 20.98 22.79
C PHE A 189 4.60 21.22 22.32
N ALA A 190 4.78 21.83 21.14
CA ALA A 190 6.08 22.25 20.63
C ALA A 190 5.99 23.67 20.01
N THR A 191 7.07 24.44 20.12
CA THR A 191 7.18 25.77 19.53
C THR A 191 8.58 25.95 18.97
N PHE A 192 8.67 26.18 17.67
CA PHE A 192 9.90 26.38 16.94
C PHE A 192 10.02 27.85 16.57
N LYS A 193 11.12 28.47 16.97
CA LYS A 193 11.43 29.84 16.60
C LYS A 193 12.30 29.85 15.36
N LEU A 194 11.84 30.51 14.32
CA LEU A 194 12.57 30.68 13.08
C LEU A 194 13.10 32.12 12.97
N PRO A 195 14.24 32.32 12.27
CA PRO A 195 14.73 33.66 11.98
C PRO A 195 13.67 34.47 11.24
N GLN A 196 13.23 35.58 11.83
CA GLN A 196 12.33 36.54 11.18
C GLN A 196 13.11 37.28 10.09
N GLU A 197 12.62 37.25 8.87
CA GLU A 197 13.14 38.09 7.80
C GLU A 197 12.39 39.42 7.76
N CYS A 198 13.11 40.51 7.53
CA CYS A 198 12.48 41.80 7.31
C CYS A 198 11.64 41.74 6.03
N GLU A 199 10.36 42.13 6.14
CA GLU A 199 9.45 42.43 5.02
C GLU A 199 8.77 41.24 4.29
N CYS A 200 8.73 40.01 4.85
CA CYS A 200 7.94 38.92 4.28
C CYS A 200 6.97 38.25 5.27
N ASP A 201 5.80 37.85 4.76
CA ASP A 201 4.78 37.08 5.48
C ASP A 201 4.76 35.64 4.99
N TRP A 202 4.46 34.70 5.90
CA TRP A 202 4.17 33.32 5.51
C TRP A 202 2.82 33.24 4.80
N THR A 203 2.80 32.56 3.66
CA THR A 203 1.64 32.44 2.79
C THR A 203 0.98 31.08 2.89
N ASN A 204 1.75 30.04 3.20
CA ASN A 204 1.29 28.66 3.32
C ASN A 204 2.27 27.85 4.19
N LEU A 205 1.75 26.78 4.79
CA LEU A 205 2.49 25.80 5.57
C LEU A 205 2.03 24.41 5.13
N LYS A 206 2.95 23.48 4.86
CA LYS A 206 2.62 22.07 4.55
C LYS A 206 3.59 21.13 5.23
N PHE A 207 3.11 20.01 5.75
CA PHE A 207 3.97 18.88 6.09
C PHE A 207 4.41 18.15 4.81
N SER A 208 5.60 17.55 4.83
CA SER A 208 5.97 16.56 3.82
C SER A 208 5.06 15.33 3.93
N PRO A 209 4.79 14.63 2.81
CA PRO A 209 4.01 13.38 2.83
C PRO A 209 4.52 12.32 3.82
N ASP A 210 5.82 12.27 4.09
CA ASP A 210 6.43 11.37 5.09
C ASP A 210 6.36 11.90 6.54
N GLY A 211 5.85 13.11 6.75
CA GLY A 211 5.69 13.78 8.04
C GLY A 211 6.98 14.33 8.67
N LYS A 212 8.14 14.16 8.03
CA LYS A 212 9.45 14.49 8.63
C LYS A 212 9.82 15.97 8.58
N THR A 213 9.26 16.71 7.62
CA THR A 213 9.61 18.12 7.40
C THR A 213 8.38 19.01 7.26
N ILE A 214 8.55 20.30 7.53
CA ILE A 214 7.54 21.32 7.30
C ILE A 214 8.08 22.34 6.29
N LEU A 215 7.32 22.54 5.22
CA LEU A 215 7.55 23.53 4.19
C LEU A 215 6.79 24.82 4.51
N ILE A 216 7.51 25.93 4.48
CA ILE A 216 7.00 27.27 4.75
C ILE A 216 7.15 28.11 3.49
N SER A 217 6.02 28.43 2.86
CA SER A 217 5.97 29.35 1.72
C SER A 217 5.85 30.79 2.21
N THR A 218 6.48 31.72 1.50
CA THR A 218 6.44 33.16 1.85
C THR A 218 6.03 34.00 0.64
N ASN A 219 5.63 35.25 0.88
CA ASN A 219 5.47 36.25 -0.17
C ASN A 219 6.79 36.95 -0.55
N GLY A 220 7.91 36.54 0.06
CA GLY A 220 9.26 36.94 -0.29
C GLY A 220 9.86 36.03 -1.37
N THR A 221 11.18 36.13 -1.54
CA THR A 221 11.93 35.41 -2.59
C THR A 221 12.45 34.04 -2.16
N VAL A 222 12.11 33.61 -0.94
CA VAL A 222 12.62 32.38 -0.34
C VAL A 222 11.49 31.50 0.19
N ILE A 223 11.75 30.19 0.18
CA ILE A 223 10.91 29.16 0.80
C ILE A 223 11.79 28.40 1.77
N ARG A 224 11.24 28.03 2.92
CA ARG A 224 12.01 27.32 3.96
C ARG A 224 11.50 25.92 4.17
N LEU A 225 12.44 25.02 4.41
CA LEU A 225 12.19 23.66 4.88
C LEU A 225 12.77 23.55 6.29
N ILE A 226 11.96 23.08 7.22
CA ILE A 226 12.38 22.83 8.61
C ILE A 226 12.10 21.39 8.98
N ASP A 227 12.82 20.90 9.97
CA ASP A 227 12.54 19.62 10.60
C ASP A 227 11.21 19.70 11.36
N ALA A 228 10.29 18.76 11.13
CA ALA A 228 8.97 18.77 11.74
C ALA A 228 8.99 18.46 13.25
N TYR A 229 10.05 17.83 13.74
CA TYR A 229 10.16 17.31 15.10
C TYR A 229 11.01 18.21 15.99
N GLN A 230 12.14 18.68 15.48
CA GLN A 230 13.10 19.53 16.18
C GLN A 230 12.91 21.01 15.88
N GLY A 231 12.26 21.34 14.75
CA GLY A 231 12.07 22.72 14.30
C GLY A 231 13.33 23.38 13.74
N GLY A 232 14.41 22.63 13.59
CA GLY A 232 15.67 23.12 13.03
C GLY A 232 15.50 23.51 11.56
N PRO A 233 16.09 24.63 11.09
CA PRO A 233 16.09 24.95 9.67
C PRO A 233 16.95 23.94 8.91
N LEU A 234 16.38 23.30 7.89
CA LEU A 234 17.06 22.32 7.04
C LEU A 234 17.55 22.98 5.76
N GLN A 235 16.62 23.52 4.96
CA GLN A 235 16.93 24.13 3.67
C GLN A 235 16.25 25.49 3.51
N THR A 236 16.89 26.38 2.75
CA THR A 236 16.32 27.64 2.28
C THR A 236 16.43 27.66 0.77
N PHE A 237 15.29 27.53 0.09
CA PHE A 237 15.21 27.54 -1.36
C PHE A 237 15.11 28.98 -1.85
N ASP A 238 16.12 29.43 -2.59
CA ASP A 238 16.25 30.79 -3.08
C ASP A 238 16.17 30.88 -4.62
N GLY A 239 16.38 32.09 -5.14
CA GLY A 239 16.37 32.35 -6.58
C GLY A 239 14.98 32.37 -7.22
N ILE A 240 13.92 32.43 -6.42
CA ILE A 240 12.53 32.62 -6.89
C ILE A 240 12.29 34.11 -7.07
N GLN A 241 11.75 34.49 -8.23
CA GLN A 241 11.29 35.85 -8.40
C GLN A 241 9.91 35.98 -7.77
N ASN A 242 9.83 36.73 -6.68
CA ASN A 242 8.56 37.07 -6.07
C ASN A 242 8.49 38.56 -5.76
N LYS A 243 7.35 39.17 -6.06
CA LYS A 243 7.08 40.60 -5.86
C LYS A 243 5.91 40.77 -4.89
N GLY A 244 5.94 40.06 -3.76
CA GLY A 244 4.87 40.09 -2.76
C GLY A 244 3.65 39.22 -3.11
N LEU A 245 3.77 38.28 -4.05
CA LEU A 245 2.68 37.38 -4.41
C LEU A 245 2.56 36.24 -3.40
N ASN A 246 1.34 35.75 -3.20
CA ASN A 246 1.04 34.61 -2.35
C ASN A 246 1.36 33.30 -3.09
N LEU A 247 2.63 33.02 -3.33
CA LEU A 247 3.08 31.78 -3.94
C LEU A 247 2.87 30.63 -2.95
N GLU A 248 2.46 29.47 -3.49
CA GLU A 248 2.38 28.22 -2.74
C GLU A 248 3.32 27.18 -3.35
N ALA A 249 4.10 26.55 -2.50
CA ALA A 249 4.92 25.41 -2.86
C ALA A 249 4.28 24.08 -2.46
N SER A 250 4.78 23.00 -3.06
CA SER A 250 4.36 21.64 -2.79
C SER A 250 5.54 20.68 -2.81
N PHE A 251 5.33 19.51 -2.21
CA PHE A 251 6.24 18.38 -2.30
C PHE A 251 5.83 17.46 -3.45
N THR A 252 6.79 16.68 -3.94
CA THR A 252 6.48 15.41 -4.60
C THR A 252 5.95 14.39 -3.58
N PRO A 253 5.19 13.37 -4.00
CA PRO A 253 4.58 12.39 -3.08
C PRO A 253 5.59 11.59 -2.25
N ASP A 254 6.81 11.43 -2.75
CA ASP A 254 7.93 10.78 -2.06
C ASP A 254 8.72 11.71 -1.13
N SER A 255 8.27 12.96 -0.97
CA SER A 255 8.91 14.01 -0.14
C SER A 255 10.31 14.44 -0.60
N LYS A 256 10.83 13.95 -1.74
CA LYS A 256 12.22 14.19 -2.17
C LYS A 256 12.42 15.52 -2.88
N PHE A 257 11.39 16.09 -3.48
CA PHE A 257 11.50 17.34 -4.23
C PHE A 257 10.48 18.37 -3.75
N VAL A 258 10.90 19.64 -3.78
CA VAL A 258 10.06 20.81 -3.52
C VAL A 258 9.87 21.57 -4.82
N LEU A 259 8.63 21.99 -5.07
CA LEU A 259 8.21 22.68 -6.30
C LEU A 259 7.56 24.00 -5.93
N SER A 260 7.93 25.08 -6.61
CA SER A 260 7.31 26.39 -6.44
C SER A 260 7.11 27.10 -7.76
N GLY A 261 5.99 27.80 -7.88
CA GLY A 261 5.80 28.79 -8.93
C GLY A 261 6.66 30.04 -8.70
N SER A 262 6.74 30.89 -9.72
CA SER A 262 7.49 32.14 -9.71
C SER A 262 6.73 33.23 -10.48
N ALA A 263 7.02 34.49 -10.16
CA ALA A 263 6.42 35.65 -10.83
C ALA A 263 6.82 35.78 -12.31
N ASP A 264 7.89 35.10 -12.74
CA ASP A 264 8.35 35.04 -14.13
C ASP A 264 7.61 33.99 -14.98
N GLY A 265 6.60 33.33 -14.43
CA GLY A 265 5.79 32.35 -15.16
C GLY A 265 6.39 30.94 -15.23
N LYS A 266 7.45 30.67 -14.46
CA LYS A 266 8.15 29.37 -14.43
C LYS A 266 7.89 28.61 -13.12
N ILE A 267 8.25 27.34 -13.13
CA ILE A 267 8.24 26.47 -11.94
C ILE A 267 9.67 26.11 -11.59
N HIS A 268 10.06 26.33 -10.34
CA HIS A 268 11.36 26.00 -9.81
C HIS A 268 11.26 24.72 -8.99
N CYS A 269 12.23 23.83 -9.16
CA CYS A 269 12.28 22.52 -8.51
C CYS A 269 13.61 22.35 -7.77
N TRP A 270 13.56 21.93 -6.52
CA TRP A 270 14.74 21.66 -5.69
C TRP A 270 14.68 20.27 -5.09
N ASN A 271 15.86 19.71 -4.84
CA ASN A 271 16.01 18.52 -4.02
C ASN A 271 15.81 18.92 -2.53
N ALA A 272 14.86 18.28 -1.86
CA ALA A 272 14.46 18.61 -0.50
C ALA A 272 15.56 18.32 0.53
N LEU A 273 16.38 17.29 0.28
CA LEU A 273 17.47 16.89 1.17
C LEU A 273 18.67 17.83 1.04
N THR A 274 19.09 18.13 -0.19
CA THR A 274 20.33 18.89 -0.44
C THR A 274 20.14 20.39 -0.56
N GLY A 275 18.91 20.86 -0.81
CA GLY A 275 18.63 22.27 -1.08
C GLY A 275 18.95 22.71 -2.51
N HIS A 276 19.58 21.84 -3.31
CA HIS A 276 20.05 22.21 -4.65
C HIS A 276 18.89 22.34 -5.64
N ARG A 277 18.93 23.38 -6.47
CA ARG A 277 17.96 23.58 -7.56
C ARG A 277 18.25 22.59 -8.68
N VAL A 278 17.31 21.68 -8.93
CA VAL A 278 17.41 20.61 -9.92
C VAL A 278 17.13 21.13 -11.33
N VAL A 279 16.05 21.91 -11.48
CA VAL A 279 15.60 22.43 -12.78
C VAL A 279 14.65 23.63 -12.60
N ILE A 280 14.55 24.45 -13.65
CA ILE A 280 13.47 25.43 -13.83
C ILE A 280 12.65 24.98 -15.02
N LEU A 281 11.41 24.56 -14.78
CA LEU A 281 10.49 24.08 -15.81
C LEU A 281 9.78 25.27 -16.47
N ASN A 282 9.67 25.20 -17.80
CA ASN A 282 8.84 26.13 -18.55
C ASN A 282 7.39 25.65 -18.55
N SER A 283 6.48 26.46 -18.03
CA SER A 283 5.06 26.13 -17.85
C SER A 283 4.14 26.84 -18.84
N GLU A 284 4.69 27.54 -19.85
CA GLU A 284 3.93 28.30 -20.86
C GLU A 284 2.89 29.28 -20.28
N HIS A 285 3.10 29.70 -19.03
CA HIS A 285 2.28 30.72 -18.39
C HIS A 285 2.67 32.10 -18.92
N LYS A 286 1.66 32.94 -19.16
CA LYS A 286 1.86 34.34 -19.58
C LYS A 286 2.01 35.30 -18.40
N GLY A 287 1.85 34.80 -17.18
CA GLY A 287 1.89 35.58 -15.96
C GLY A 287 2.35 34.73 -14.77
N PRO A 288 2.27 35.28 -13.54
CA PRO A 288 2.76 34.62 -12.34
C PRO A 288 2.12 33.26 -12.07
N VAL A 289 2.93 32.28 -11.66
CA VAL A 289 2.47 30.96 -11.25
C VAL A 289 2.21 30.97 -9.74
N ASN A 290 0.95 31.06 -9.34
CA ASN A 290 0.61 31.25 -7.92
C ASN A 290 0.47 29.92 -7.16
N ARG A 291 0.13 28.84 -7.85
CA ARG A 291 -0.09 27.52 -7.27
C ARG A 291 0.63 26.47 -8.10
N VAL A 292 1.27 25.53 -7.40
CA VAL A 292 1.88 24.35 -8.00
C VAL A 292 1.57 23.16 -7.09
N GLN A 293 1.04 22.08 -7.66
CA GLN A 293 0.78 20.84 -6.93
C GLN A 293 1.19 19.63 -7.75
N PHE A 294 1.81 18.67 -7.08
CA PHE A 294 2.08 17.35 -7.63
C PHE A 294 0.95 16.39 -7.26
N ASN A 295 0.54 15.57 -8.22
CA ASN A 295 -0.51 14.58 -8.02
C ASN A 295 -0.05 13.47 -7.05
N PRO A 296 -0.86 13.07 -6.06
CA PRO A 296 -0.43 12.11 -5.03
C PRO A 296 -0.18 10.69 -5.56
N LYS A 297 -0.68 10.34 -6.75
CA LYS A 297 -0.62 8.98 -7.31
C LYS A 297 0.01 8.89 -8.69
N TYR A 298 -0.22 9.86 -9.55
CA TYR A 298 0.29 9.88 -10.92
C TYR A 298 1.50 10.81 -11.03
N MET A 299 2.38 10.55 -12.01
CA MET A 299 3.50 11.43 -12.33
C MET A 299 3.04 12.67 -13.08
N LEU A 300 2.27 13.51 -12.40
CA LEU A 300 1.56 14.64 -12.97
C LEU A 300 1.75 15.87 -12.09
N LEU A 301 2.28 16.93 -12.70
CA LEU A 301 2.44 18.24 -12.10
C LEU A 301 1.42 19.20 -12.70
N ALA A 302 0.68 19.91 -11.86
CA ALA A 302 -0.25 20.95 -12.29
C ALA A 302 0.16 22.30 -11.70
N SER A 303 0.10 23.35 -12.52
CA SER A 303 0.42 24.72 -12.11
C SER A 303 -0.63 25.71 -12.57
N ALA A 304 -0.88 26.76 -11.79
CA ALA A 304 -2.01 27.64 -12.03
C ALA A 304 -1.62 29.12 -12.20
N CYS A 305 -2.17 29.71 -13.26
CA CYS A 305 -2.21 31.15 -13.54
C CYS A 305 -3.62 31.49 -14.08
N SER A 306 -3.75 32.18 -15.23
CA SER A 306 -5.01 32.26 -16.00
C SER A 306 -5.29 31.00 -16.83
N ASN A 307 -4.29 30.15 -17.00
CA ASN A 307 -4.36 28.82 -17.61
C ASN A 307 -3.84 27.78 -16.62
N MET A 308 -4.13 26.51 -16.89
CA MET A 308 -3.69 25.37 -16.09
C MET A 308 -2.98 24.35 -17.00
N PRO A 309 -1.65 24.43 -17.18
CA PRO A 309 -0.86 23.38 -17.78
C PRO A 309 -0.73 22.17 -16.84
N PHE A 310 -0.79 20.99 -17.45
CA PHE A 310 -0.45 19.70 -16.87
C PHE A 310 0.87 19.24 -17.49
N GLN A 311 1.86 18.99 -16.63
CA GLN A 311 3.20 18.53 -17.00
C GLN A 311 3.41 17.08 -16.55
N THR A 312 4.00 16.28 -17.43
CA THR A 312 4.37 14.87 -17.20
C THR A 312 5.75 14.63 -17.79
N GLU A 313 6.39 13.52 -17.42
CA GLU A 313 7.63 13.06 -18.04
C GLU A 313 7.42 12.79 -19.54
N ASN A 314 8.32 13.32 -20.37
CA ASN A 314 8.34 13.03 -21.80
C ASN A 314 9.02 11.67 -22.03
N MET A 315 8.25 10.64 -22.42
CA MET A 315 8.78 9.31 -22.71
C MET A 315 9.25 9.15 -24.17
N SER A 316 9.03 10.15 -25.04
CA SER A 316 9.38 10.06 -26.47
C SER A 316 10.88 10.03 -26.74
N ASP A 317 11.70 10.50 -25.79
CA ASP A 317 13.15 10.65 -26.01
C ASP A 317 13.92 9.37 -25.63
N GLN A 318 13.25 8.33 -25.09
CA GLN A 318 13.85 7.01 -24.80
C GLN A 318 13.77 6.02 -25.97
N GLU A 319 13.00 6.35 -27.03
CA GLU A 319 12.95 5.54 -28.26
C GLU A 319 14.00 5.98 -29.30
N GLU A 320 14.55 7.20 -29.20
CA GLU A 320 15.60 7.68 -30.11
C GLU A 320 17.03 7.33 -29.65
N GLU A 321 17.30 7.19 -28.33
CA GLU A 321 18.63 6.74 -27.85
C GLU A 321 18.88 5.23 -28.03
N ASN A 322 17.87 4.43 -28.38
CA ASN A 322 18.04 3.01 -28.73
C ASN A 322 18.20 2.75 -30.24
N PHE A 323 18.22 3.80 -31.07
CA PHE A 323 18.48 3.68 -32.52
C PHE A 323 19.90 4.14 -32.93
N ASP A 324 20.62 4.86 -32.06
CA ASP A 324 21.95 5.40 -32.37
C ASP A 324 23.14 4.46 -32.04
N GLU A 325 22.90 3.31 -31.41
CA GLU A 325 23.93 2.26 -31.20
C GLU A 325 23.92 1.15 -32.26
N THR A 326 23.00 1.18 -33.23
CA THR A 326 22.95 0.22 -34.35
C THR A 326 23.36 0.78 -35.72
N GLU A 327 23.75 2.05 -35.82
CA GLU A 327 24.21 2.67 -37.09
C GLU A 327 25.74 2.89 -37.18
N ASN A 328 26.55 2.18 -36.37
CA ASN A 328 28.02 2.24 -36.47
C ASN A 328 28.69 0.88 -36.73
N ALA A 329 28.04 0.01 -37.51
CA ALA A 329 28.69 -1.21 -38.00
C ALA A 329 28.16 -1.69 -39.36
N GLU A 330 27.96 -0.81 -40.35
CA GLU A 330 27.76 -1.25 -41.73
C GLU A 330 28.18 -0.17 -42.76
N GLU A 331 29.48 0.12 -42.82
CA GLU A 331 30.13 0.60 -44.04
C GLU A 331 31.33 -0.30 -44.36
N THR A 332 31.06 -1.45 -45.00
CA THR A 332 31.93 -1.99 -46.06
C THR A 332 31.14 -2.96 -46.93
N ALA A 333 30.66 -2.40 -48.05
CA ALA A 333 30.75 -2.94 -49.40
C ALA A 333 30.45 -4.45 -49.64
N GLY A 334 29.47 -4.67 -50.52
CA GLY A 334 29.79 -5.35 -51.78
C GLY A 334 28.95 -6.57 -52.11
N ASP A 335 27.93 -6.32 -52.93
CA ASP A 335 27.62 -7.03 -54.18
C ASP A 335 27.12 -8.50 -54.17
N GLU A 336 25.92 -8.57 -54.77
CA GLU A 336 25.46 -9.54 -55.76
C GLU A 336 24.72 -10.82 -55.30
N GLU A 337 23.41 -10.75 -55.58
CA GLU A 337 22.44 -11.85 -55.69
C GLU A 337 22.95 -13.01 -56.56
N LYS A 338 22.62 -14.25 -56.17
CA LYS A 338 21.69 -15.13 -56.93
C LYS A 338 21.62 -16.58 -56.42
N ASP A 339 20.38 -17.01 -56.21
CA ASP A 339 19.74 -18.23 -56.74
C ASP A 339 20.23 -19.66 -56.39
N ILE A 340 19.23 -20.45 -55.96
CA ILE A 340 18.93 -21.87 -56.27
C ILE A 340 19.34 -22.97 -55.26
N GLU A 341 18.27 -23.57 -54.71
CA GLU A 341 17.89 -24.99 -54.51
C GLU A 341 18.91 -26.09 -54.15
N GLU A 342 18.42 -26.91 -53.22
CA GLU A 342 18.47 -28.38 -53.11
C GLU A 342 19.82 -29.11 -53.01
N GLY A 343 19.90 -29.97 -52.00
CA GLY A 343 20.91 -31.01 -51.92
C GLY A 343 20.95 -31.72 -50.57
N ASP A 344 20.05 -32.69 -50.39
CA ASP A 344 20.15 -33.76 -49.40
C ASP A 344 21.54 -34.40 -49.38
N LYS A 345 22.04 -34.75 -48.18
CA LYS A 345 22.47 -36.13 -47.89
C LYS A 345 22.82 -36.37 -46.42
N GLU A 346 22.17 -37.42 -45.93
CA GLU A 346 22.35 -38.13 -44.67
C GLU A 346 23.78 -38.63 -44.43
N THR A 347 24.10 -38.82 -43.15
CA THR A 347 24.60 -40.05 -42.50
C THR A 347 24.99 -39.62 -41.06
N GLY A 348 24.42 -40.11 -39.96
CA GLY A 348 23.90 -41.44 -39.68
C GLY A 348 24.99 -42.20 -38.91
N GLU A 349 24.94 -42.20 -37.59
CA GLU A 349 25.47 -43.25 -36.71
C GLU A 349 24.88 -43.09 -35.29
N GLU A 350 24.09 -44.08 -34.91
CA GLU A 350 23.52 -44.33 -33.58
C GLU A 350 24.53 -45.09 -32.69
N GLU A 351 24.26 -45.13 -31.38
CA GLU A 351 24.43 -46.23 -30.41
C GLU A 351 24.67 -45.58 -29.02
N ALA A 352 23.69 -45.50 -28.11
CA ALA A 352 23.06 -46.52 -27.25
C ALA A 352 23.80 -46.76 -25.92
N GLU A 353 22.99 -46.99 -24.86
CA GLU A 353 23.32 -47.52 -23.51
C GLU A 353 23.92 -46.52 -22.50
N GLU A 354 23.61 -46.52 -21.19
CA GLU A 354 22.70 -47.28 -20.31
C GLU A 354 22.59 -46.50 -18.97
N GLU A 355 21.54 -46.74 -18.20
CA GLU A 355 21.34 -46.24 -16.82
C GLU A 355 22.24 -46.96 -15.81
N GLU A 356 22.77 -46.25 -14.82
CA GLU A 356 23.05 -46.85 -13.50
C GLU A 356 22.70 -45.87 -12.36
N LYS A 357 21.87 -46.37 -11.42
CA LYS A 357 21.49 -45.72 -10.17
C LYS A 357 22.62 -45.82 -9.15
N GLY A 358 22.98 -44.70 -8.54
CA GLY A 358 23.79 -44.64 -7.33
C GLY A 358 23.13 -43.70 -6.31
N GLU A 359 22.86 -44.23 -5.11
CA GLU A 359 22.37 -43.49 -3.96
C GLU A 359 23.47 -42.52 -3.46
N GLU A 360 23.20 -41.21 -3.48
CA GLU A 360 24.05 -40.21 -2.81
C GLU A 360 23.31 -39.61 -1.62
N GLU A 361 23.82 -39.89 -0.42
CA GLU A 361 23.47 -39.21 0.82
C GLU A 361 23.87 -37.73 0.72
N GLU A 362 22.90 -36.82 0.65
CA GLU A 362 23.15 -35.38 0.74
C GLU A 362 23.72 -35.03 2.13
N LYS A 363 25.03 -34.75 2.18
CA LYS A 363 25.62 -33.98 3.26
C LYS A 363 25.38 -32.50 2.98
N GLU A 364 24.66 -31.80 3.85
CA GLU A 364 24.56 -30.34 3.84
C GLU A 364 25.99 -29.75 3.89
N GLU A 365 26.49 -29.25 2.76
CA GLU A 365 27.67 -28.38 2.72
C GLU A 365 27.24 -27.03 3.32
N GLU A 366 27.66 -26.74 4.55
CA GLU A 366 27.61 -25.39 5.09
C GLU A 366 28.55 -24.50 4.26
N GLU A 367 28.01 -23.76 3.29
CA GLU A 367 28.73 -22.67 2.63
C GLU A 367 29.30 -21.75 3.71
N VAL A 368 30.63 -21.67 3.76
CA VAL A 368 31.35 -20.75 4.64
C VAL A 368 31.15 -19.34 4.08
N GLU A 369 30.01 -18.71 4.40
CA GLU A 369 29.77 -17.28 4.14
C GLU A 369 30.83 -16.47 4.90
N GLU A 370 31.55 -15.59 4.20
CA GLU A 370 32.37 -14.58 4.86
C GLU A 370 31.50 -13.77 5.83
N PRO A 371 31.99 -13.48 7.06
CA PRO A 371 31.20 -12.74 8.04
C PRO A 371 30.83 -11.37 7.47
N ASP A 372 29.54 -11.06 7.48
CA ASP A 372 29.05 -9.76 7.05
C ASP A 372 29.76 -8.64 7.83
N PRO A 373 30.07 -7.50 7.19
CA PRO A 373 30.56 -6.34 7.90
C PRO A 373 29.56 -5.95 8.99
N GLU A 374 30.06 -5.73 10.20
CA GLU A 374 29.24 -5.44 11.37
C GLU A 374 28.68 -4.00 11.27
N ILE A 375 27.40 -3.88 10.94
CA ILE A 375 26.67 -2.61 10.86
C ILE A 375 25.71 -2.54 12.04
N ILE A 376 26.06 -1.68 12.98
CA ILE A 376 25.32 -1.46 14.22
C ILE A 376 24.30 -0.35 13.99
N LEU A 377 23.06 -0.58 14.43
CA LEU A 377 22.04 0.44 14.40
C LEU A 377 22.46 1.64 15.28
N SER A 378 22.65 2.80 14.64
CA SER A 378 23.08 4.03 15.32
C SER A 378 21.91 4.94 15.69
N ASP A 379 22.13 5.87 16.63
CA ASP A 379 21.13 6.88 17.02
C ASP A 379 20.63 7.71 15.83
N ASP A 380 21.52 8.04 14.87
CA ASP A 380 21.15 8.78 13.66
C ASP A 380 20.19 7.98 12.78
N MET A 381 20.48 6.69 12.56
CA MET A 381 19.61 5.79 11.79
C MET A 381 18.24 5.63 12.46
N ILE A 382 18.21 5.51 13.79
CA ILE A 382 16.96 5.46 14.56
C ILE A 382 16.19 6.76 14.39
N SER A 383 16.85 7.91 14.56
CA SER A 383 16.19 9.21 14.45
C SER A 383 15.53 9.41 13.08
N ASN A 384 16.17 8.91 12.02
CA ASN A 384 15.64 8.93 10.65
C ASN A 384 14.50 7.92 10.41
N GLY A 385 14.45 6.83 11.20
CA GLY A 385 13.44 5.77 11.10
C GLY A 385 12.23 5.94 12.03
N LEU A 386 12.34 6.79 13.06
CA LEU A 386 11.25 7.02 14.02
C LEU A 386 10.11 7.84 13.40
N SER A 387 8.88 7.43 13.71
CA SER A 387 7.66 8.11 13.30
C SER A 387 6.51 7.79 14.27
N LEU A 388 5.34 8.39 14.03
CA LEU A 388 4.12 8.22 14.82
C LEU A 388 4.30 8.63 16.29
N LEU A 389 4.19 9.94 16.55
CA LEU A 389 4.29 10.49 17.91
C LEU A 389 2.99 10.25 18.68
N CYS A 390 3.07 9.53 19.81
CA CYS A 390 1.93 9.23 20.66
C CYS A 390 2.18 9.65 22.11
N LYS A 391 1.11 9.87 22.88
CA LYS A 391 1.21 9.97 24.34
C LYS A 391 1.67 8.65 24.93
N THR A 392 2.61 8.70 25.86
CA THR A 392 3.03 7.56 26.66
C THR A 392 1.92 7.16 27.63
N GLY A 393 2.01 5.96 28.22
CA GLY A 393 0.94 5.39 29.05
C GLY A 393 0.61 6.18 30.32
N ASP A 394 1.51 7.04 30.78
CA ASP A 394 1.26 7.94 31.93
C ASP A 394 0.51 9.23 31.53
N GLY A 395 0.37 9.50 30.23
CA GLY A 395 -0.29 10.69 29.69
C GLY A 395 0.48 12.01 29.90
N LEU A 396 1.71 11.94 30.42
CA LEU A 396 2.53 13.09 30.79
C LEU A 396 3.67 13.35 29.80
N SER A 397 4.00 12.36 28.96
CA SER A 397 5.05 12.47 27.95
C SER A 397 4.59 11.98 26.58
N HIS A 398 5.39 12.26 25.54
CA HIS A 398 5.18 11.75 24.19
C HIS A 398 6.39 10.91 23.79
N ALA A 399 6.15 9.85 23.05
CA ALA A 399 7.17 9.00 22.48
C ALA A 399 6.78 8.59 21.06
N TYR A 400 7.77 8.45 20.19
CA TYR A 400 7.57 7.81 18.90
C TYR A 400 7.34 6.32 19.12
N VAL A 401 6.33 5.78 18.46
CA VAL A 401 5.94 4.38 18.65
C VAL A 401 6.16 3.54 17.40
N LYS A 402 6.57 4.14 16.27
CA LYS A 402 6.91 3.43 15.04
C LYS A 402 8.38 3.64 14.70
N LEU A 403 9.07 2.57 14.36
CA LEU A 403 10.44 2.57 13.85
C LEU A 403 10.49 1.80 12.54
N ASP A 404 11.06 2.42 11.52
CA ASP A 404 11.34 1.80 10.23
C ASP A 404 12.82 1.93 9.88
N VAL A 405 13.52 0.81 9.89
CA VAL A 405 14.95 0.69 9.58
C VAL A 405 15.20 -0.45 8.59
N HIS A 406 14.31 -0.62 7.61
CA HIS A 406 14.52 -1.58 6.52
C HIS A 406 15.68 -1.17 5.60
N GLU A 407 16.31 -2.15 4.94
CA GLU A 407 17.35 -1.94 3.92
C GLU A 407 18.54 -1.12 4.42
N LYS A 408 19.09 -1.52 5.58
CA LYS A 408 20.22 -0.85 6.23
C LYS A 408 21.44 -1.76 6.41
N GLU A 409 21.37 -2.99 5.91
CA GLU A 409 22.40 -4.02 6.08
C GLU A 409 22.75 -4.31 7.55
N LEU A 410 21.81 -4.06 8.47
CA LEU A 410 22.03 -4.16 9.92
C LEU A 410 22.37 -5.58 10.34
N THR A 411 23.37 -5.69 11.22
CA THR A 411 23.73 -6.94 11.91
C THR A 411 23.45 -6.88 13.41
N ASP A 412 23.35 -5.68 13.99
CA ASP A 412 23.12 -5.47 15.43
C ASP A 412 22.06 -4.38 15.67
N ILE A 413 21.04 -4.71 16.48
CA ILE A 413 19.93 -3.84 16.89
C ILE A 413 19.82 -3.68 18.42
N SER A 414 20.90 -3.96 19.16
CA SER A 414 20.92 -3.98 20.64
C SER A 414 20.47 -2.66 21.27
N ILE A 415 20.71 -1.54 20.59
CA ILE A 415 20.28 -0.22 21.01
C ILE A 415 18.75 -0.10 21.17
N LEU A 416 17.96 -0.94 20.49
CA LEU A 416 16.50 -0.93 20.62
C LEU A 416 16.01 -1.30 22.02
N ALA A 417 16.86 -1.93 22.82
CA ALA A 417 16.58 -2.22 24.23
C ALA A 417 16.19 -0.96 25.04
N SER A 418 16.67 0.23 24.67
CA SER A 418 16.32 1.48 25.36
C SER A 418 15.05 2.17 24.83
N TYR A 419 14.47 1.70 23.71
CA TYR A 419 13.32 2.32 23.05
C TYR A 419 12.00 1.64 23.43
N ILE A 420 11.74 1.55 24.74
CA ILE A 420 10.65 0.76 25.34
C ILE A 420 9.22 1.16 24.89
N HIS A 421 9.05 2.32 24.26
CA HIS A 421 7.76 2.82 23.79
C HIS A 421 7.43 2.40 22.35
N LEU A 422 8.35 1.75 21.64
CA LEU A 422 8.10 1.23 20.30
C LEU A 422 7.00 0.16 20.31
N ARG A 423 6.11 0.28 19.33
CA ARG A 423 4.96 -0.59 19.10
C ARG A 423 4.95 -1.19 17.70
N TYR A 424 5.45 -0.45 16.71
CA TYR A 424 5.55 -0.89 15.32
C TYR A 424 7.03 -0.87 14.92
N VAL A 425 7.60 -2.02 14.63
CA VAL A 425 9.02 -2.14 14.29
C VAL A 425 9.16 -2.86 12.96
N ASP A 426 9.78 -2.21 12.00
CA ASP A 426 10.20 -2.79 10.73
C ASP A 426 11.74 -2.81 10.66
N ILE A 427 12.29 -4.01 10.67
CA ILE A 427 13.73 -4.32 10.59
C ILE A 427 14.02 -5.22 9.38
N SER A 428 13.14 -5.21 8.38
CA SER A 428 13.22 -6.10 7.22
C SER A 428 14.38 -5.77 6.27
N ASN A 429 14.76 -6.70 5.39
CA ASN A 429 15.83 -6.52 4.39
C ASN A 429 17.17 -6.11 5.05
N ASN A 430 17.58 -6.88 6.06
CA ASN A 430 18.81 -6.67 6.82
C ASN A 430 19.58 -7.99 6.96
N LYS A 431 20.63 -8.03 7.78
CA LYS A 431 21.52 -9.20 7.95
C LYS A 431 21.44 -9.76 9.37
N LEU A 432 20.31 -9.56 10.04
CA LEU A 432 20.13 -9.91 11.46
C LEU A 432 20.06 -11.43 11.64
N LYS A 433 20.76 -11.91 12.66
CA LYS A 433 20.72 -13.31 13.12
C LYS A 433 20.00 -13.47 14.46
N ASP A 434 20.00 -12.40 15.28
CA ASP A 434 19.36 -12.37 16.59
C ASP A 434 18.46 -11.13 16.72
N ILE A 435 17.25 -11.36 17.23
CA ILE A 435 16.24 -10.34 17.52
C ILE A 435 15.76 -10.39 18.97
N SER A 436 16.43 -11.18 19.82
CA SER A 436 16.06 -11.38 21.22
C SER A 436 15.86 -10.07 22.00
N VAL A 437 16.62 -9.03 21.64
CA VAL A 437 16.55 -7.67 22.23
C VAL A 437 15.18 -7.01 22.11
N LEU A 438 14.37 -7.42 21.13
CA LEU A 438 12.99 -6.95 20.97
C LEU A 438 12.09 -7.42 22.11
N SER A 439 12.52 -8.41 22.91
CA SER A 439 11.85 -8.83 24.15
C SER A 439 11.80 -7.70 25.19
N ASN A 440 12.60 -6.64 25.05
CA ASN A 440 12.52 -5.46 25.92
C ASN A 440 11.36 -4.52 25.55
N LEU A 441 10.77 -4.68 24.36
CA LEU A 441 9.67 -3.85 23.87
C LEU A 441 8.33 -4.41 24.38
N THR A 442 7.96 -4.05 25.61
CA THR A 442 6.79 -4.60 26.31
C THR A 442 5.44 -4.26 25.66
N HIS A 443 5.40 -3.29 24.76
CA HIS A 443 4.20 -2.85 24.04
C HIS A 443 4.28 -3.08 22.53
N LEU A 444 5.20 -3.92 22.08
CA LEU A 444 5.33 -4.30 20.68
C LEU A 444 4.01 -4.89 20.17
N SER A 445 3.46 -4.28 19.12
CA SER A 445 2.19 -4.61 18.48
C SER A 445 2.38 -5.21 17.09
N THR A 446 3.38 -4.73 16.35
CA THR A 446 3.70 -5.22 15.01
C THR A 446 5.21 -5.34 14.86
N LEU A 447 5.65 -6.50 14.40
CA LEU A 447 7.03 -6.78 14.05
C LEU A 447 7.11 -7.27 12.60
N LYS A 448 7.92 -6.59 11.79
CA LYS A 448 8.36 -7.08 10.48
C LYS A 448 9.87 -7.27 10.52
N ALA A 449 10.30 -8.50 10.29
CA ALA A 449 11.68 -8.92 10.22
C ALA A 449 11.89 -9.83 9.00
N ASP A 450 11.29 -9.45 7.88
CA ASP A 450 11.39 -10.17 6.62
C ASP A 450 12.81 -10.04 6.05
N ASP A 451 13.24 -11.00 5.24
CA ASP A 451 14.51 -10.98 4.50
C ASP A 451 15.72 -10.66 5.40
N ASN A 452 15.95 -11.58 6.34
CA ASN A 452 17.07 -11.55 7.30
C ASN A 452 17.71 -12.95 7.35
N LYS A 453 18.67 -13.16 8.28
CA LYS A 453 19.36 -14.44 8.48
C LYS A 453 18.89 -15.17 9.74
N LEU A 454 17.63 -14.97 10.16
CA LEU A 454 17.08 -15.53 11.40
C LEU A 454 16.89 -17.05 11.27
N THR A 455 17.27 -17.79 12.30
CA THR A 455 17.06 -19.26 12.40
C THR A 455 15.90 -19.62 13.32
N THR A 456 15.38 -18.65 14.07
CA THR A 456 14.25 -18.78 15.00
C THR A 456 13.41 -17.51 14.99
N ALA A 457 12.10 -17.67 15.24
CA ALA A 457 11.16 -16.58 15.51
C ALA A 457 10.86 -16.41 17.01
N ALA A 458 11.59 -17.12 17.88
CA ALA A 458 11.35 -17.12 19.32
C ALA A 458 11.57 -15.73 19.94
N LEU A 459 10.60 -15.29 20.73
CA LEU A 459 10.66 -14.09 21.55
C LEU A 459 10.02 -14.39 22.91
N GLU A 460 10.40 -13.66 23.96
CA GLU A 460 9.65 -13.74 25.21
C GLU A 460 8.18 -13.32 24.96
N GLU A 461 7.23 -13.95 25.66
CA GLU A 461 5.80 -13.71 25.48
C GLU A 461 5.48 -12.21 25.45
N ARG A 462 4.79 -11.78 24.39
CA ARG A 462 4.45 -10.38 24.10
C ARG A 462 2.93 -10.22 24.14
N PRO A 463 2.37 -9.61 25.20
CA PRO A 463 0.91 -9.58 25.38
C PRO A 463 0.19 -8.64 24.41
N TYR A 464 0.91 -7.79 23.66
CA TYR A 464 0.31 -6.85 22.72
C TYR A 464 0.64 -7.15 21.26
N LEU A 465 1.51 -8.14 20.97
CA LEU A 465 1.94 -8.44 19.61
C LEU A 465 0.78 -9.06 18.83
N GLN A 466 0.34 -8.37 17.77
CA GLN A 466 -0.78 -8.75 16.92
C GLN A 466 -0.33 -9.27 15.56
N VAL A 467 0.77 -8.74 15.03
CA VAL A 467 1.30 -9.10 13.70
C VAL A 467 2.79 -9.36 13.81
N ALA A 468 3.23 -10.52 13.35
CA ALA A 468 4.64 -10.88 13.24
C ALA A 468 4.94 -11.46 11.86
N SER A 469 5.91 -10.89 11.17
CA SER A 469 6.36 -11.31 9.83
C SER A 469 7.84 -11.62 9.83
N PHE A 470 8.19 -12.81 9.35
CA PHE A 470 9.54 -13.37 9.28
C PHE A 470 9.79 -14.04 7.94
N SER A 471 9.21 -13.51 6.86
CA SER A 471 9.33 -14.08 5.52
C SER A 471 10.78 -14.09 5.05
N LYS A 472 11.17 -15.03 4.17
CA LYS A 472 12.51 -15.09 3.58
C LYS A 472 13.64 -15.13 4.61
N ASN A 473 13.51 -16.00 5.61
CA ASN A 473 14.52 -16.23 6.63
C ASN A 473 15.02 -17.69 6.56
N ARG A 474 15.79 -18.13 7.56
CA ARG A 474 16.33 -19.50 7.68
C ARG A 474 15.67 -20.26 8.84
N ILE A 475 14.42 -19.94 9.18
CA ILE A 475 13.73 -20.49 10.35
C ILE A 475 13.41 -21.97 10.11
N LYS A 476 13.84 -22.83 11.05
CA LYS A 476 13.62 -24.29 11.02
C LYS A 476 12.61 -24.79 12.06
N THR A 477 12.27 -23.97 13.06
CA THR A 477 11.35 -24.34 14.16
C THR A 477 10.50 -23.15 14.60
N LEU A 478 9.29 -23.43 15.13
CA LEU A 478 8.38 -22.43 15.71
C LEU A 478 8.34 -22.50 17.25
N GLU A 479 9.27 -23.24 17.86
CA GLU A 479 9.44 -23.22 19.32
C GLU A 479 9.68 -21.80 19.82
N GLY A 480 8.97 -21.43 20.88
CA GLY A 480 9.06 -20.09 21.47
C GLY A 480 8.11 -19.05 20.86
N VAL A 481 7.36 -19.37 19.79
CA VAL A 481 6.32 -18.49 19.25
C VAL A 481 5.04 -18.65 20.08
N SER A 482 4.92 -17.86 21.14
CA SER A 482 3.80 -17.92 22.08
C SER A 482 3.39 -16.49 22.49
N HIS A 483 2.38 -15.95 21.81
CA HIS A 483 1.92 -14.57 21.98
C HIS A 483 0.39 -14.53 21.99
N PRO A 484 -0.26 -14.27 23.14
CA PRO A 484 -1.69 -14.52 23.32
C PRO A 484 -2.60 -13.69 22.42
N HIS A 485 -2.12 -12.53 21.97
CA HIS A 485 -2.84 -11.59 21.11
C HIS A 485 -2.39 -11.60 19.64
N LEU A 486 -1.52 -12.54 19.24
CA LEU A 486 -1.05 -12.63 17.86
C LEU A 486 -2.19 -13.06 16.96
N GLU A 487 -2.50 -12.25 15.94
CA GLU A 487 -3.58 -12.46 14.99
C GLU A 487 -3.05 -12.96 13.64
N HIS A 488 -1.86 -12.51 13.25
CA HIS A 488 -1.21 -12.81 11.98
C HIS A 488 0.24 -13.25 12.20
N LEU A 489 0.57 -14.46 11.75
CA LEU A 489 1.94 -14.97 11.71
C LEU A 489 2.33 -15.32 10.28
N ILE A 490 3.36 -14.65 9.76
CA ILE A 490 3.82 -14.77 8.38
C ILE A 490 5.24 -15.32 8.37
N LEU A 491 5.42 -16.49 7.76
CA LEU A 491 6.65 -17.29 7.74
C LEU A 491 6.93 -17.81 6.32
N GLN A 492 6.54 -17.03 5.30
CA GLN A 492 6.74 -17.39 3.91
C GLN A 492 8.23 -17.58 3.59
N ASP A 493 8.58 -18.50 2.68
CA ASP A 493 9.93 -18.71 2.16
C ASP A 493 10.97 -18.94 3.27
N ASN A 494 10.71 -19.92 4.14
CA ASN A 494 11.60 -20.33 5.23
C ASN A 494 12.06 -21.79 5.05
N ARG A 495 12.63 -22.40 6.10
CA ARG A 495 13.19 -23.77 6.05
C ARG A 495 12.46 -24.73 7.00
N LEU A 496 11.16 -24.53 7.22
CA LEU A 496 10.36 -25.40 8.08
C LEU A 496 10.09 -26.74 7.40
N GLU A 497 10.47 -27.84 8.05
CA GLU A 497 10.18 -29.21 7.58
C GLU A 497 8.94 -29.83 8.25
N LYS A 498 8.66 -29.39 9.49
CA LYS A 498 7.52 -29.84 10.28
C LYS A 498 6.93 -28.68 11.08
N ILE A 499 5.61 -28.73 11.30
CA ILE A 499 4.92 -27.77 12.17
C ILE A 499 5.04 -28.29 13.60
N SER A 500 5.91 -27.67 14.40
CA SER A 500 6.12 -28.01 15.82
C SER A 500 6.37 -26.75 16.64
N GLY A 501 6.03 -26.78 17.94
CA GLY A 501 6.21 -25.64 18.84
C GLY A 501 5.04 -24.65 18.93
N LEU A 502 4.00 -24.82 18.10
CA LEU A 502 2.76 -24.03 18.19
C LEU A 502 1.85 -24.61 19.28
N VAL A 503 1.56 -23.82 20.31
CA VAL A 503 0.71 -24.23 21.44
C VAL A 503 -0.55 -23.36 21.47
N ALA A 504 -1.72 -23.98 21.36
CA ALA A 504 -3.02 -23.30 21.30
C ALA A 504 -3.25 -22.26 22.42
N THR A 505 -2.84 -22.59 23.65
CA THR A 505 -3.02 -21.72 24.82
C THR A 505 -2.26 -20.40 24.69
N GLY A 506 -1.11 -20.43 24.01
CA GLY A 506 -0.26 -19.26 23.77
C GLY A 506 -0.64 -18.46 22.53
N LEU A 507 -1.53 -18.97 21.68
CA LEU A 507 -1.90 -18.37 20.38
C LEU A 507 -3.42 -18.21 20.25
N SER A 508 -4.05 -17.75 21.33
CA SER A 508 -5.51 -17.72 21.50
C SER A 508 -6.28 -16.84 20.50
N ARG A 509 -5.58 -16.01 19.72
CA ARG A 509 -6.15 -15.10 18.73
C ARG A 509 -5.58 -15.29 17.33
N LEU A 510 -4.79 -16.34 17.09
CA LEU A 510 -4.17 -16.52 15.79
C LEU A 510 -5.25 -16.88 14.75
N HIS A 511 -5.46 -15.98 13.80
CA HIS A 511 -6.49 -16.10 12.76
C HIS A 511 -5.88 -16.43 11.39
N THR A 512 -4.64 -15.99 11.13
CA THR A 512 -3.96 -16.21 9.85
C THR A 512 -2.55 -16.74 10.09
N LEU A 513 -2.25 -17.86 9.42
CA LEU A 513 -0.92 -18.49 9.39
C LEU A 513 -0.49 -18.66 7.93
N GLU A 514 0.63 -18.04 7.58
CA GLU A 514 1.22 -18.06 6.25
C GLU A 514 2.55 -18.80 6.27
N LEU A 515 2.59 -19.97 5.63
CA LEU A 515 3.69 -20.94 5.62
C LEU A 515 4.10 -21.33 4.19
N ARG A 516 3.76 -20.50 3.18
CA ARG A 516 4.18 -20.73 1.79
C ARG A 516 5.69 -20.87 1.63
N GLY A 517 6.16 -21.64 0.66
CA GLY A 517 7.59 -21.70 0.31
C GLY A 517 8.48 -22.33 1.39
N ASN A 518 7.93 -23.25 2.19
CA ASN A 518 8.69 -24.02 3.17
C ASN A 518 8.93 -25.44 2.64
N LYS A 519 9.46 -26.34 3.49
CA LYS A 519 9.74 -27.75 3.17
C LYS A 519 8.80 -28.71 3.92
N LEU A 520 7.57 -28.28 4.20
CA LEU A 520 6.63 -29.06 5.00
C LEU A 520 6.17 -30.30 4.23
N THR A 521 6.21 -31.47 4.87
CA THR A 521 5.79 -32.75 4.27
C THR A 521 4.40 -33.22 4.69
N SER A 522 3.86 -32.67 5.79
CA SER A 522 2.54 -32.97 6.34
C SER A 522 1.96 -31.75 7.04
N THR A 523 0.63 -31.68 7.19
CA THR A 523 -0.07 -30.67 7.99
C THR A 523 -0.17 -31.02 9.49
N ALA A 524 0.43 -32.14 9.93
CA ALA A 524 0.48 -32.53 11.33
C ALA A 524 1.09 -31.42 12.23
N GLY A 525 0.57 -31.28 13.46
CA GLY A 525 1.03 -30.29 14.45
C GLY A 525 0.25 -28.98 14.48
N LEU A 526 -0.77 -28.82 13.63
CA LEU A 526 -1.68 -27.67 13.63
C LEU A 526 -2.83 -27.87 14.64
N GLU A 527 -2.58 -27.63 15.93
CA GLU A 527 -3.62 -27.63 16.96
C GLU A 527 -4.10 -26.20 17.27
N LEU A 528 -4.68 -25.52 16.26
CA LEU A 528 -5.03 -24.10 16.34
C LEU A 528 -6.52 -23.86 16.02
N PRO A 529 -7.44 -24.06 16.97
CA PRO A 529 -8.88 -24.03 16.70
C PRO A 529 -9.42 -22.65 16.29
N THR A 530 -8.69 -21.56 16.54
CA THR A 530 -9.09 -20.19 16.17
C THR A 530 -8.70 -19.78 14.76
N LEU A 531 -7.89 -20.61 14.08
CA LEU A 531 -7.33 -20.30 12.77
C LEU A 531 -8.43 -20.22 11.70
N ARG A 532 -8.42 -19.16 10.90
CA ARG A 532 -9.38 -18.91 9.82
C ARG A 532 -8.75 -19.03 8.44
N ASN A 533 -7.51 -18.57 8.29
CA ASN A 533 -6.77 -18.61 7.04
C ASN A 533 -5.46 -19.38 7.21
N LEU A 534 -5.27 -20.42 6.40
CA LEU A 534 -4.06 -21.22 6.37
C LEU A 534 -3.52 -21.28 4.94
N PHE A 535 -2.28 -20.84 4.78
CA PHE A 535 -1.61 -20.80 3.49
C PHE A 535 -0.36 -21.67 3.53
N LEU A 536 -0.31 -22.67 2.65
CA LEU A 536 0.69 -23.75 2.62
C LEU A 536 1.20 -24.00 1.19
N ALA A 537 1.06 -23.03 0.28
CA ALA A 537 1.47 -23.23 -1.11
C ALA A 537 2.98 -23.42 -1.24
N HIS A 538 3.45 -24.11 -2.29
CA HIS A 538 4.87 -24.36 -2.52
C HIS A 538 5.54 -25.02 -1.30
N ASN A 539 5.05 -26.19 -0.93
CA ASN A 539 5.66 -27.06 0.08
C ASN A 539 5.78 -28.48 -0.51
N GLU A 540 6.20 -29.45 0.31
CA GLU A 540 6.36 -30.86 -0.07
C GLU A 540 5.25 -31.74 0.56
N ILE A 541 4.06 -31.15 0.81
CA ILE A 541 2.99 -31.81 1.55
C ILE A 541 2.43 -32.97 0.74
N THR A 542 2.50 -34.16 1.33
CA THR A 542 1.92 -35.40 0.78
C THR A 542 0.74 -35.91 1.62
N SER A 543 0.71 -35.57 2.92
CA SER A 543 -0.30 -36.03 3.89
C SER A 543 -1.01 -34.86 4.57
N LEU A 544 -2.35 -34.93 4.64
CA LEU A 544 -3.20 -33.92 5.29
C LEU A 544 -3.65 -34.37 6.69
N GLU A 545 -2.76 -34.32 7.68
CA GLU A 545 -3.07 -34.69 9.06
C GLU A 545 -3.51 -33.50 9.93
N GLY A 546 -4.34 -33.75 10.95
CA GLY A 546 -4.69 -32.76 11.98
C GLY A 546 -5.66 -31.64 11.58
N LEU A 547 -6.04 -31.55 10.30
CA LEU A 547 -6.95 -30.51 9.80
C LEU A 547 -8.34 -30.51 10.48
N HIS A 548 -8.79 -31.68 10.94
CA HIS A 548 -10.06 -31.85 11.66
C HIS A 548 -10.15 -31.03 12.96
N THR A 549 -9.02 -30.57 13.52
CA THR A 549 -9.00 -29.71 14.72
C THR A 549 -9.28 -28.23 14.42
N LEU A 550 -9.21 -27.82 13.15
CA LEU A 550 -9.32 -26.44 12.71
C LEU A 550 -10.77 -26.04 12.40
N GLU A 551 -11.66 -26.08 13.40
CA GLU A 551 -13.11 -25.87 13.21
C GLU A 551 -13.49 -24.49 12.63
N GLN A 552 -12.66 -23.46 12.86
CA GLN A 552 -12.89 -22.09 12.40
C GLN A 552 -12.26 -21.78 11.03
N LEU A 553 -11.58 -22.75 10.42
CA LEU A 553 -10.89 -22.55 9.15
C LEU A 553 -11.88 -22.23 8.04
N THR A 554 -11.69 -21.11 7.34
CA THR A 554 -12.51 -20.70 6.19
C THR A 554 -11.77 -20.85 4.88
N THR A 555 -10.46 -20.66 4.90
CA THR A 555 -9.60 -20.59 3.71
C THR A 555 -8.39 -21.51 3.88
N LEU A 556 -8.22 -22.47 2.97
CA LEU A 556 -7.07 -23.36 2.91
C LEU A 556 -6.40 -23.29 1.54
N HIS A 557 -5.11 -22.99 1.49
CA HIS A 557 -4.38 -22.86 0.23
C HIS A 557 -3.20 -23.84 0.16
N LEU A 558 -3.30 -24.81 -0.74
CA LEU A 558 -2.37 -25.95 -0.86
C LEU A 558 -1.71 -26.06 -2.25
N ARG A 559 -1.83 -25.04 -3.11
CA ARG A 559 -1.22 -25.00 -4.45
C ARG A 559 0.26 -25.43 -4.45
N PHE A 560 0.73 -26.14 -5.48
CA PHE A 560 2.11 -26.60 -5.59
C PHE A 560 2.54 -27.47 -4.40
N ASN A 561 1.78 -28.52 -4.14
CA ASN A 561 2.17 -29.58 -3.22
C ASN A 561 1.95 -30.95 -3.89
N PRO A 562 2.81 -31.94 -3.62
CA PRO A 562 2.66 -33.29 -4.15
C PRO A 562 1.58 -34.11 -3.38
N ILE A 563 0.39 -33.53 -3.20
CA ILE A 563 -0.73 -34.17 -2.49
C ILE A 563 -1.35 -35.24 -3.38
N GLU A 564 -1.46 -36.46 -2.86
CA GLU A 564 -2.07 -37.59 -3.56
C GLU A 564 -3.47 -37.90 -3.01
N ASN A 565 -3.68 -37.76 -1.70
CA ASN A 565 -4.90 -38.15 -1.01
C ASN A 565 -5.47 -37.04 -0.12
N LEU A 566 -6.79 -37.05 0.05
CA LEU A 566 -7.57 -36.01 0.74
C LEU A 566 -8.14 -36.47 2.10
N ASP A 567 -7.47 -37.39 2.81
CA ASP A 567 -7.94 -38.00 4.07
C ASP A 567 -8.04 -37.04 5.27
N GLY A 568 -7.58 -35.80 5.13
CA GLY A 568 -7.62 -34.80 6.20
C GLY A 568 -8.96 -34.10 6.42
N PHE A 569 -9.88 -34.18 5.45
CA PHE A 569 -11.15 -33.48 5.51
C PHE A 569 -12.19 -34.24 6.33
N SER A 570 -12.98 -33.51 7.13
CA SER A 570 -14.03 -34.10 7.96
C SER A 570 -15.15 -33.10 8.28
N GLU A 571 -16.29 -33.60 8.75
CA GLU A 571 -17.48 -32.81 9.12
C GLU A 571 -17.23 -31.77 10.23
N SER A 572 -16.15 -31.91 11.00
CA SER A 572 -15.79 -30.95 12.06
C SER A 572 -15.37 -29.58 11.49
N MET A 573 -14.92 -29.53 10.23
CA MET A 573 -14.45 -28.32 9.54
C MET A 573 -15.63 -27.47 9.03
N LYS A 574 -16.47 -27.03 9.97
CA LYS A 574 -17.81 -26.45 9.69
C LYS A 574 -17.79 -25.16 8.90
N ASN A 575 -16.68 -24.41 8.90
CA ASN A 575 -16.59 -23.09 8.31
C ASN A 575 -15.78 -23.05 7.00
N LEU A 576 -15.21 -24.19 6.57
CA LEU A 576 -14.32 -24.24 5.42
C LEU A 576 -15.10 -23.95 4.14
N GLN A 577 -14.72 -22.87 3.46
CA GLN A 577 -15.44 -22.32 2.30
C GLN A 577 -14.62 -22.37 1.02
N TYR A 578 -13.29 -22.26 1.13
CA TYR A 578 -12.38 -22.16 0.00
C TYR A 578 -11.18 -23.10 0.17
N VAL A 579 -10.93 -23.93 -0.83
CA VAL A 579 -9.73 -24.77 -0.91
C VAL A 579 -9.06 -24.61 -2.27
N ASN A 580 -7.74 -24.46 -2.28
CA ASN A 580 -6.95 -24.33 -3.50
C ASN A 580 -5.92 -25.45 -3.64
N PHE A 581 -6.10 -26.33 -4.63
CA PHE A 581 -5.20 -27.42 -5.01
C PHE A 581 -4.54 -27.22 -6.37
N ARG A 582 -4.55 -26.00 -6.92
CA ARG A 582 -3.93 -25.75 -8.23
C ARG A 582 -2.50 -26.30 -8.28
N GLU A 583 -2.12 -26.88 -9.40
CA GLU A 583 -0.74 -27.43 -9.58
C GLU A 583 -0.35 -28.43 -8.46
N CYS A 584 -1.31 -29.19 -7.93
CA CYS A 584 -1.04 -30.39 -7.13
C CYS A 584 -0.91 -31.59 -8.08
N GLU A 585 0.31 -31.83 -8.56
CA GLU A 585 0.58 -32.76 -9.68
C GLU A 585 0.25 -34.23 -9.38
N LYS A 586 0.17 -34.63 -8.11
CA LYS A 586 -0.14 -36.02 -7.71
C LYS A 586 -1.63 -36.27 -7.46
N LEU A 587 -2.47 -35.23 -7.47
CA LEU A 587 -3.90 -35.38 -7.23
C LEU A 587 -4.60 -35.78 -8.54
N ALA A 588 -4.70 -37.09 -8.78
CA ALA A 588 -5.18 -37.66 -10.05
C ALA A 588 -6.49 -38.46 -9.98
N ASP A 589 -6.88 -38.99 -8.80
CA ASP A 589 -8.11 -39.78 -8.66
C ASP A 589 -9.30 -38.92 -8.22
N ILE A 590 -10.34 -38.83 -9.05
CA ILE A 590 -11.53 -38.00 -8.77
C ILE A 590 -12.32 -38.53 -7.58
N LYS A 591 -12.18 -39.82 -7.25
CA LYS A 591 -12.82 -40.43 -6.08
C LYS A 591 -12.33 -39.81 -4.78
N GLU A 592 -11.14 -39.22 -4.74
CA GLU A 592 -10.62 -38.52 -3.58
C GLU A 592 -11.49 -37.32 -3.19
N LEU A 593 -12.17 -36.68 -4.15
CA LEU A 593 -13.11 -35.58 -3.87
C LEU A 593 -14.31 -36.03 -3.04
N LYS A 594 -14.65 -37.33 -3.01
CA LYS A 594 -15.70 -37.86 -2.13
C LYS A 594 -15.39 -37.60 -0.65
N LYS A 595 -14.11 -37.53 -0.26
CA LYS A 595 -13.68 -37.24 1.12
C LYS A 595 -14.06 -35.82 1.55
N MET A 596 -14.30 -34.91 0.61
CA MET A 596 -14.74 -33.54 0.85
C MET A 596 -16.27 -33.36 0.87
N GLN A 597 -17.07 -34.40 0.55
CA GLN A 597 -18.54 -34.32 0.50
C GLN A 597 -19.18 -33.93 1.84
N SER A 598 -18.52 -34.29 2.93
CA SER A 598 -18.99 -34.09 4.29
C SER A 598 -18.81 -32.63 4.78
N LEU A 599 -18.11 -31.78 4.01
CA LEU A 599 -17.86 -30.38 4.34
C LEU A 599 -19.13 -29.53 4.15
N PRO A 600 -19.70 -28.93 5.22
CA PRO A 600 -21.04 -28.34 5.15
C PRO A 600 -21.10 -27.00 4.41
N MET A 601 -19.98 -26.26 4.36
CA MET A 601 -19.90 -24.87 3.89
C MET A 601 -18.94 -24.66 2.71
N ILE A 602 -18.44 -25.73 2.08
CA ILE A 602 -17.55 -25.61 0.93
C ILE A 602 -18.29 -24.94 -0.23
N ARG A 603 -17.71 -23.86 -0.75
CA ARG A 603 -18.31 -23.02 -1.82
C ARG A 603 -17.42 -22.89 -3.04
N ALA A 604 -16.11 -22.89 -2.85
CA ALA A 604 -15.17 -22.66 -3.93
C ALA A 604 -13.98 -23.63 -3.85
N LEU A 605 -13.65 -24.22 -4.99
CA LEU A 605 -12.54 -25.15 -5.16
C LEU A 605 -11.70 -24.71 -6.36
N VAL A 606 -10.39 -24.91 -6.29
CA VAL A 606 -9.48 -24.66 -7.41
C VAL A 606 -8.68 -25.94 -7.64
N LEU A 607 -8.84 -26.54 -8.82
CA LEU A 607 -8.20 -27.79 -9.26
C LEU A 607 -7.41 -27.61 -10.57
N SER A 608 -7.33 -26.38 -11.09
CA SER A 608 -6.64 -26.05 -12.33
C SER A 608 -5.21 -26.57 -12.32
N SER A 609 -4.80 -27.13 -13.47
CA SER A 609 -3.47 -27.72 -13.63
C SER A 609 -3.17 -28.87 -12.66
N THR A 610 -4.20 -29.58 -12.18
CA THR A 610 -4.06 -30.93 -11.63
C THR A 610 -4.40 -31.96 -12.73
N PRO A 611 -3.93 -33.22 -12.63
CA PRO A 611 -4.35 -34.28 -13.56
C PRO A 611 -5.86 -34.48 -13.64
N LEU A 612 -6.63 -34.17 -12.58
CA LEU A 612 -8.09 -34.21 -12.61
C LEU A 612 -8.73 -33.26 -13.61
N ALA A 613 -8.08 -32.11 -13.86
CA ALA A 613 -8.60 -31.06 -14.71
C ALA A 613 -8.38 -31.32 -16.22
N SER A 614 -7.76 -32.45 -16.61
CA SER A 614 -7.57 -32.81 -18.02
C SER A 614 -8.73 -33.60 -18.62
N GLU A 615 -9.65 -34.13 -17.82
CA GLU A 615 -10.83 -34.84 -18.30
C GLU A 615 -11.86 -33.85 -18.89
N ASP A 616 -12.47 -34.16 -20.04
CA ASP A 616 -13.39 -33.23 -20.73
C ASP A 616 -14.61 -32.86 -19.85
N ASP A 617 -15.11 -33.81 -19.05
CA ASP A 617 -16.29 -33.63 -18.18
C ASP A 617 -15.93 -33.31 -16.72
N TYR A 618 -14.67 -32.93 -16.42
CA TYR A 618 -14.20 -32.76 -15.04
C TYR A 618 -15.08 -31.81 -14.22
N ARG A 619 -15.56 -30.71 -14.83
CA ARG A 619 -16.39 -29.71 -14.14
C ARG A 619 -17.71 -30.32 -13.67
N LEU A 620 -18.33 -31.14 -14.52
CA LEU A 620 -19.60 -31.80 -14.24
C LEU A 620 -19.40 -32.86 -13.15
N GLU A 621 -18.37 -33.71 -13.28
CA GLU A 621 -18.05 -34.74 -12.29
C GLU A 621 -17.73 -34.19 -10.89
N VAL A 622 -17.00 -33.07 -10.83
CA VAL A 622 -16.74 -32.36 -9.56
C VAL A 622 -18.04 -31.87 -8.94
N LEU A 623 -18.97 -31.33 -9.74
CA LEU A 623 -20.25 -30.83 -9.25
C LEU A 623 -21.20 -31.95 -8.78
N VAL A 624 -21.23 -33.07 -9.51
CA VAL A 624 -21.95 -34.30 -9.13
C VAL A 624 -21.43 -34.80 -7.77
N THR A 625 -20.12 -34.74 -7.55
CA THR A 625 -19.50 -35.16 -6.29
C THR A 625 -19.75 -34.14 -5.17
N LEU A 626 -19.55 -32.85 -5.43
CA LEU A 626 -19.63 -31.75 -4.45
C LEU A 626 -20.81 -30.82 -4.79
N ARG A 627 -22.03 -31.30 -4.57
CA ARG A 627 -23.30 -30.65 -4.99
C ARG A 627 -23.54 -29.22 -4.50
N ARG A 628 -22.82 -28.76 -3.46
CA ARG A 628 -22.95 -27.41 -2.88
C ARG A 628 -21.95 -26.39 -3.44
N LEU A 629 -21.08 -26.83 -4.35
CA LEU A 629 -20.02 -25.99 -4.87
C LEU A 629 -20.58 -24.88 -5.76
N GLU A 630 -20.24 -23.63 -5.46
CA GLU A 630 -20.68 -22.43 -6.19
C GLU A 630 -19.69 -22.07 -7.30
N ARG A 631 -18.38 -22.28 -7.07
CA ARG A 631 -17.30 -21.92 -7.98
C ARG A 631 -16.25 -23.01 -8.11
N LEU A 632 -15.81 -23.25 -9.34
CA LEU A 632 -14.67 -24.12 -9.67
C LEU A 632 -13.68 -23.34 -10.55
N ASP A 633 -12.41 -23.31 -10.15
CA ASP A 633 -11.33 -22.65 -10.89
C ASP A 633 -11.53 -21.15 -11.20
N LYS A 634 -12.22 -20.49 -10.27
CA LYS A 634 -12.65 -19.07 -10.29
C LYS A 634 -13.91 -18.80 -11.12
N ASP A 635 -14.41 -19.79 -11.85
CA ASP A 635 -15.63 -19.67 -12.63
C ASP A 635 -16.84 -20.15 -11.82
N GLU A 636 -17.96 -19.43 -11.91
CA GLU A 636 -19.23 -19.81 -11.30
C GLU A 636 -19.91 -20.90 -12.13
N TYR A 637 -20.57 -21.84 -11.46
CA TYR A 637 -21.45 -22.79 -12.14
C TYR A 637 -22.75 -22.10 -12.57
N SER A 638 -23.09 -22.26 -13.85
CA SER A 638 -24.37 -21.86 -14.40
C SER A 638 -25.52 -22.72 -13.83
N GLU A 639 -26.75 -22.23 -13.94
CA GLU A 639 -27.93 -22.99 -13.52
C GLU A 639 -28.16 -24.22 -14.42
N GLU A 640 -27.72 -24.18 -15.68
CA GLU A 640 -27.79 -25.31 -16.62
C GLU A 640 -26.84 -26.45 -16.18
N GLU A 641 -25.57 -26.13 -15.87
CA GLU A 641 -24.60 -27.12 -15.34
C GLU A 641 -25.10 -27.76 -14.03
N LYS A 642 -25.73 -26.97 -13.14
CA LYS A 642 -26.30 -27.49 -11.88
C LYS A 642 -27.45 -28.45 -12.11
N GLN A 643 -28.32 -28.15 -13.07
CA GLN A 643 -29.44 -29.03 -13.41
C GLN A 643 -28.93 -30.34 -14.01
N GLU A 644 -27.98 -30.27 -14.94
CA GLU A 644 -27.38 -31.45 -15.55
C GLU A 644 -26.68 -32.35 -14.52
N ALA A 645 -25.90 -31.76 -13.60
CA ALA A 645 -25.25 -32.50 -12.53
C ALA A 645 -26.26 -33.20 -11.59
N GLU A 646 -27.40 -32.57 -11.30
CA GLU A 646 -28.46 -33.16 -10.47
C GLU A 646 -29.12 -34.36 -11.18
N GLU A 647 -29.35 -34.27 -12.50
CA GLU A 647 -29.90 -35.36 -13.30
C GLU A 647 -28.94 -36.57 -13.33
N VAL A 648 -27.65 -36.32 -13.56
CA VAL A 648 -26.59 -37.36 -13.53
C VAL A 648 -26.48 -38.00 -12.14
N TYR A 649 -26.57 -37.20 -11.08
CA TYR A 649 -26.54 -37.71 -9.70
C TYR A 649 -27.72 -38.64 -9.39
N GLU A 650 -28.95 -38.25 -9.70
CA GLU A 650 -30.13 -39.08 -9.43
C GLU A 650 -30.14 -40.36 -10.29
N GLN A 651 -29.63 -40.30 -11.53
CA GLN A 651 -29.42 -41.50 -12.35
C GLN A 651 -28.46 -42.49 -11.67
N ARG A 652 -27.26 -42.04 -11.27
CA ARG A 652 -26.26 -42.88 -10.58
C ARG A 652 -26.80 -43.47 -9.29
N ARG A 653 -27.55 -42.68 -8.51
CA ARG A 653 -28.19 -43.13 -7.27
C ARG A 653 -29.23 -44.22 -7.51
N LEU A 654 -30.04 -44.10 -8.55
CA LEU A 654 -31.02 -45.14 -8.93
C LEU A 654 -30.34 -46.42 -9.42
N GLU A 655 -29.24 -46.29 -10.17
CA GLU A 655 -28.42 -47.43 -10.61
C GLU A 655 -27.75 -48.15 -9.42
N GLU A 656 -27.20 -47.41 -8.46
CA GLU A 656 -26.62 -47.98 -7.23
C GLU A 656 -27.68 -48.75 -6.41
N MET A 657 -28.88 -48.18 -6.19
CA MET A 657 -29.95 -48.92 -5.49
C MET A 657 -30.44 -50.16 -6.25
N ASN A 658 -30.47 -50.11 -7.58
CA ASN A 658 -30.85 -51.27 -8.40
C ASN A 658 -29.77 -52.37 -8.38
N ASN A 659 -28.50 -52.00 -8.24
CA ASN A 659 -27.40 -52.96 -8.10
C ASN A 659 -27.32 -53.56 -6.68
N GLU A 660 -27.55 -52.78 -5.62
CA GLU A 660 -27.62 -53.29 -4.24
C GLU A 660 -28.79 -54.27 -4.05
N THR A 661 -29.96 -53.95 -4.63
CA THR A 661 -31.11 -54.87 -4.63
C THR A 661 -30.89 -56.12 -5.50
N ALA A 662 -30.00 -56.08 -6.48
CA ALA A 662 -29.62 -57.26 -7.27
C ALA A 662 -28.60 -58.15 -6.53
N GLU A 663 -27.67 -57.58 -5.75
CA GLU A 663 -26.72 -58.33 -4.92
C GLU A 663 -27.38 -58.99 -3.70
N GLU A 664 -28.36 -58.34 -3.04
CA GLU A 664 -29.12 -58.96 -1.93
C GLU A 664 -29.98 -60.17 -2.38
N VAL A 665 -30.35 -60.26 -3.67
CA VAL A 665 -31.13 -61.38 -4.22
C VAL A 665 -30.26 -62.61 -4.51
N ILE A 666 -28.93 -62.46 -4.61
CA ILE A 666 -28.00 -63.56 -4.92
C ILE A 666 -27.58 -64.33 -3.65
N ASP A 667 -27.70 -63.73 -2.45
CA ASP A 667 -27.25 -64.32 -1.18
C ASP A 667 -28.39 -64.96 -0.33
N ALA A 668 -29.58 -65.12 -0.90
CA ALA A 668 -30.65 -65.91 -0.28
C ALA A 668 -30.34 -67.42 -0.43
N PRO A 669 -30.21 -68.19 0.66
CA PRO A 669 -29.90 -69.62 0.54
C PRO A 669 -31.11 -70.37 -0.04
N GLU A 670 -30.87 -71.14 -1.11
CA GLU A 670 -31.79 -72.16 -1.60
C GLU A 670 -32.00 -73.21 -0.49
N GLU A 671 -33.07 -73.09 0.29
CA GLU A 671 -33.60 -74.23 1.04
C GLU A 671 -34.40 -75.13 0.09
N ALA A 672 -33.91 -76.35 -0.05
CA ALA A 672 -34.50 -77.46 -0.77
C ALA A 672 -35.65 -78.12 0.02
N ASP A 673 -36.62 -78.61 -0.76
CA ASP A 673 -37.76 -79.51 -0.48
C ASP A 673 -38.98 -79.00 0.31
#